data_AF-A0A849YXZ2-F1
#
_entry.id   AF-A0A849YXZ2-F1
#
_cell.length_a   1.000
_cell.length_b   1.000
_cell.length_c   1.000
_cell.angle_alpha   90.00
_cell.angle_beta   90.00
_cell.angle_gamma   90.00
#
_symmetry.space_group_name_H-M   'P 1'
#
loop_
_entity.id
_entity.type
_entity.pdbx_description
1 polymer ?
#
loop_
_entity_poly.entity_id
_entity_poly.type
_entity_poly.pdbx_seq_one_letter_code
_entity_poly.pdbx_strand_id
1 'polypeptide(L)'
;ARYLDTDAGQSRVFMWVHLFEPHEPYEAHTGREFGPRDIDRYDAEIAEADAAVGAIVEAVRSRRPNTLVIVSADHGEEFGEHGGRYHGTTVYEEQVRVPLVGNAPALFGPKRVRVPVSLVDLLPTTLSALHAPKPARVRGRDLGAHLTGEAPATDRGFAFVETDEMAMLAEDRSRLVCVRRAGACTLFDLASDPFQRRDAAASKPDVLADLRAKLRAIDGSHGRYEREGSLREGKGLPEALRRGIGGDVDAAPEVASLLDDADVAVRRKAAEVLFDLKRREVAPALRLAMTREEDPEARAFIALALTRLGEGAPVTFELLEEGTKSQRRLAALALAESGDNRGEETLIAWWRAAKIGKPDKPDEEDILELERAREILAAITAMRSEDAVPALIGSLGDVRLRPYIARTLGKLGEDAARPALASRLLEERYEPSRIALTESLLELGGGPELREPLISMLGMPDPLPRGIDYTLKADMLKHVGGPVRDGEKRRLKRFATSGVAVDFFVPDLVKGSTPAEGDAEVRVICRARSRGGGEIRLGRRLGLPSGTEKKAPIPSDLPSLDPERSIVVQVPDAGEPVEVHAPIPKALGVRPGKQATLIVYATQTVDVDTCVLVPLRAPLPPPPPEPWEAPKSGD
;
A
#
# COMPACT_ATOMS: atom_id res chain seq x y z
N ALA A 1 -12.39 -29.95 17.81
CA ALA A 1 -12.86 -31.16 18.51
C ALA A 1 -11.92 -32.33 18.30
N ARG A 2 -11.88 -32.97 17.11
CA ARG A 2 -11.04 -34.17 16.84
C ARG A 2 -9.60 -34.06 17.35
N TYR A 3 -8.90 -32.96 17.07
CA TYR A 3 -7.52 -32.72 17.56
C TYR A 3 -7.41 -32.66 19.10
N LEU A 4 -8.41 -32.10 19.80
CA LEU A 4 -8.42 -32.05 21.26
C LEU A 4 -8.79 -33.40 21.88
N ASP A 5 -9.47 -34.26 21.12
CA ASP A 5 -9.94 -35.57 21.55
C ASP A 5 -8.88 -36.68 21.32
N THR A 6 -7.79 -36.41 20.57
CA THR A 6 -6.70 -37.38 20.31
C THR A 6 -5.77 -37.63 21.51
N ASP A 7 -5.81 -36.77 22.53
CA ASP A 7 -5.08 -36.96 23.79
C ASP A 7 -6.05 -36.77 24.97
N ALA A 8 -6.17 -37.79 25.83
CA ALA A 8 -7.16 -37.92 26.90
C ALA A 8 -6.91 -37.00 28.11
N GLY A 9 -6.41 -35.78 27.88
CA GLY A 9 -6.18 -34.82 28.96
C GLY A 9 -4.84 -34.94 29.68
N GLN A 10 -3.94 -35.84 29.26
CA GLN A 10 -2.73 -36.17 30.03
C GLN A 10 -1.52 -35.30 29.66
N SER A 11 -1.45 -34.73 28.45
CA SER A 11 -0.36 -33.85 28.03
C SER A 11 -0.75 -32.36 27.97
N ARG A 12 0.26 -31.49 28.12
CA ARG A 12 0.15 -30.05 27.82
C ARG A 12 0.06 -29.89 26.31
N VAL A 13 -0.94 -29.13 25.83
CA VAL A 13 -1.17 -28.91 24.40
C VAL A 13 -0.84 -27.46 24.04
N PHE A 14 -0.13 -27.26 22.94
CA PHE A 14 0.00 -25.96 22.27
C PHE A 14 -0.73 -26.05 20.94
N MET A 15 -1.68 -25.15 20.71
CA MET A 15 -2.45 -25.09 19.48
C MET A 15 -2.24 -23.71 18.85
N TRP A 16 -1.69 -23.71 17.64
CA TRP A 16 -1.63 -22.52 16.80
C TRP A 16 -2.67 -22.66 15.70
N VAL A 17 -3.61 -21.72 15.67
CA VAL A 17 -4.65 -21.66 14.64
C VAL A 17 -4.41 -20.37 13.87
N HIS A 18 -4.27 -20.51 12.55
CA HIS A 18 -4.17 -19.40 11.62
C HIS A 18 -5.43 -19.44 10.75
N LEU A 19 -6.28 -18.42 10.90
CA LEU A 19 -7.40 -18.18 9.98
C LEU A 19 -6.87 -17.36 8.81
N PHE A 20 -7.36 -17.63 7.61
CA PHE A 20 -6.93 -16.89 6.43
C PHE A 20 -7.70 -15.56 6.33
N GLU A 21 -8.95 -15.55 6.77
CA GLU A 21 -9.79 -14.37 6.86
C GLU A 21 -9.23 -13.39 7.91
N PRO A 22 -9.31 -12.07 7.68
CA PRO A 22 -9.93 -11.38 6.55
C PRO A 22 -8.94 -10.95 5.45
N HIS A 23 -8.04 -11.83 5.02
CA HIS A 23 -7.08 -11.53 3.94
C HIS A 23 -7.77 -11.35 2.58
N GLU A 24 -7.23 -10.49 1.74
CA GLU A 24 -7.70 -10.24 0.38
C GLU A 24 -7.41 -11.44 -0.55
N PRO A 25 -8.22 -11.70 -1.59
CA PRO A 25 -9.41 -10.95 -2.00
C PRO A 25 -10.60 -11.20 -1.07
N TYR A 26 -11.26 -10.12 -0.61
CA TYR A 26 -12.39 -10.25 0.31
C TYR A 26 -13.61 -10.85 -0.39
N GLU A 27 -14.11 -11.95 0.16
CA GLU A 27 -15.25 -12.68 -0.33
C GLU A 27 -16.57 -12.16 0.26
N ALA A 28 -17.65 -12.42 -0.46
CA ALA A 28 -19.00 -12.14 0.04
C ALA A 28 -19.53 -13.39 0.73
N HIS A 29 -19.90 -13.25 2.00
CA HIS A 29 -20.43 -14.34 2.81
C HIS A 29 -21.96 -14.30 2.85
N THR A 30 -22.61 -15.42 2.51
CA THR A 30 -24.08 -15.53 2.56
C THR A 30 -24.57 -15.38 4.01
N GLY A 31 -25.53 -14.48 4.24
CA GLY A 31 -26.03 -14.16 5.57
C GLY A 31 -25.19 -13.15 6.36
N ARG A 32 -24.15 -12.57 5.73
CA ARG A 32 -23.29 -11.51 6.28
C ARG A 32 -23.14 -10.36 5.29
N GLU A 33 -24.25 -9.87 4.75
CA GLU A 33 -24.23 -8.82 3.74
C GLU A 33 -24.08 -7.42 4.37
N PHE A 34 -22.83 -6.95 4.54
CA PHE A 34 -22.55 -5.58 5.00
C PHE A 34 -22.62 -4.56 3.85
N GLY A 35 -22.32 -4.98 2.62
CA GLY A 35 -22.30 -4.13 1.45
C GLY A 35 -21.34 -4.64 0.37
N PRO A 36 -21.28 -3.98 -0.79
CA PRO A 36 -20.51 -4.46 -1.94
C PRO A 36 -19.08 -3.90 -2.00
N ARG A 37 -18.71 -2.91 -1.17
CA ARG A 37 -17.37 -2.30 -1.17
C ARG A 37 -16.36 -3.23 -0.52
N ASP A 38 -15.07 -3.03 -0.82
CA ASP A 38 -13.98 -3.78 -0.22
C ASP A 38 -14.02 -3.73 1.31
N ILE A 39 -14.24 -2.56 1.91
CA ILE A 39 -14.37 -2.43 3.37
C ILE A 39 -15.59 -3.16 3.92
N ASP A 40 -16.69 -3.23 3.17
CA ASP A 40 -17.89 -3.95 3.60
C ASP A 40 -17.67 -5.47 3.51
N ARG A 41 -16.93 -5.94 2.50
CA ARG A 41 -16.53 -7.35 2.37
C ARG A 41 -15.53 -7.73 3.45
N TYR A 42 -14.59 -6.85 3.77
CA TYR A 42 -13.69 -7.00 4.90
C TYR A 42 -14.46 -7.16 6.23
N ASP A 43 -15.51 -6.35 6.45
CA ASP A 43 -16.40 -6.52 7.61
C ASP A 43 -17.14 -7.89 7.59
N ALA A 44 -17.54 -8.38 6.41
CA ALA A 44 -18.14 -9.72 6.26
C ALA A 44 -17.16 -10.83 6.62
N GLU A 45 -15.91 -10.72 6.16
CA GLU A 45 -14.82 -11.63 6.49
C GLU A 45 -14.49 -11.62 7.98
N ILE A 46 -14.43 -10.44 8.62
CA ILE A 46 -14.26 -10.29 10.07
C ILE A 46 -15.38 -11.05 10.80
N ALA A 47 -16.62 -10.89 10.37
CA ALA A 47 -17.74 -11.55 11.00
C ALA A 47 -17.68 -13.09 10.86
N GLU A 48 -17.18 -13.61 9.73
CA GLU A 48 -16.94 -15.03 9.54
C GLU A 48 -15.80 -15.54 10.43
N ALA A 49 -14.67 -14.81 10.45
CA ALA A 49 -13.54 -15.10 11.33
C ALA A 49 -13.96 -15.09 12.83
N ASP A 50 -14.78 -14.13 13.26
CA ASP A 50 -15.30 -14.05 14.63
C ASP A 50 -16.13 -15.30 15.00
N ALA A 51 -16.99 -15.76 14.10
CA ALA A 51 -17.77 -16.98 14.33
C ALA A 51 -16.89 -18.24 14.40
N ALA A 52 -15.87 -18.33 13.55
CA ALA A 52 -14.89 -19.41 13.60
C ALA A 52 -14.08 -19.40 14.91
N VAL A 53 -13.59 -18.22 15.32
CA VAL A 53 -12.91 -18.02 16.61
C VAL A 53 -13.83 -18.41 17.76
N GLY A 54 -15.08 -17.97 17.76
CA GLY A 54 -16.07 -18.32 18.77
C GLY A 54 -16.26 -19.83 18.91
N ALA A 55 -16.42 -20.54 17.80
CA ALA A 55 -16.56 -22.00 17.79
C ALA A 55 -15.32 -22.72 18.34
N ILE A 56 -14.11 -22.24 17.99
CA ILE A 56 -12.84 -22.80 18.47
C ILE A 56 -12.69 -22.57 19.97
N VAL A 57 -12.90 -21.33 20.42
CA VAL A 57 -12.78 -20.94 21.83
C VAL A 57 -13.77 -21.74 22.69
N GLU A 58 -15.02 -21.88 22.25
CA GLU A 58 -16.02 -22.68 22.96
C GLU A 58 -15.60 -24.14 23.07
N ALA A 59 -15.12 -24.74 21.97
CA ALA A 59 -14.66 -26.13 21.96
C ALA A 59 -13.43 -26.35 22.87
N VAL A 60 -12.52 -25.38 22.96
CA VAL A 60 -11.37 -25.41 23.87
C VAL A 60 -11.82 -25.28 25.31
N ARG A 61 -12.67 -24.29 25.63
CA ARG A 61 -13.16 -24.05 27.00
C ARG A 61 -13.93 -25.24 27.55
N SER A 62 -14.74 -25.90 26.73
CA SER A 62 -15.54 -27.06 27.15
C SER A 62 -14.70 -28.30 27.48
N ARG A 63 -13.50 -28.43 26.90
CA ARG A 63 -12.62 -29.62 27.05
C ARG A 63 -11.40 -29.38 27.94
N ARG A 64 -10.89 -28.15 27.98
CA ARG A 64 -9.65 -27.75 28.64
C ARG A 64 -9.87 -26.39 29.34
N PRO A 65 -10.61 -26.35 30.47
CA PRO A 65 -11.00 -25.09 31.13
C PRO A 65 -9.82 -24.27 31.69
N ASN A 66 -8.66 -24.89 31.91
CA ASN A 66 -7.43 -24.23 32.38
C ASN A 66 -6.48 -23.84 31.23
N THR A 67 -7.03 -23.33 30.13
CA THR A 67 -6.26 -22.94 28.95
C THR A 67 -6.03 -21.43 28.93
N LEU A 68 -4.81 -21.02 28.58
CA LEU A 68 -4.52 -19.65 28.14
C LEU A 68 -4.89 -19.53 26.67
N VAL A 69 -5.92 -18.73 26.36
CA VAL A 69 -6.33 -18.41 24.99
C VAL A 69 -5.81 -17.02 24.65
N ILE A 70 -5.14 -16.89 23.51
CA ILE A 70 -4.68 -15.61 22.96
C ILE A 70 -5.28 -15.48 21.57
N VAL A 71 -5.96 -14.36 21.31
CA VAL A 71 -6.48 -13.98 20.00
C VAL A 71 -5.76 -12.71 19.57
N SER A 72 -5.20 -12.72 18.36
CA SER A 72 -4.50 -11.60 17.77
C SER A 72 -4.63 -11.63 16.25
N ALA A 73 -4.29 -10.51 15.60
CA ALA A 73 -3.92 -10.50 14.17
C ALA A 73 -2.41 -10.30 14.03
N ASP A 74 -1.87 -10.65 12.88
CA ASP A 74 -0.48 -10.43 12.47
C ASP A 74 -0.26 -9.00 11.93
N HIS A 75 -1.26 -8.46 11.23
CA HIS A 75 -1.34 -7.07 10.81
C HIS A 75 -2.79 -6.55 10.79
N GLY A 76 -2.95 -5.25 10.58
CA GLY A 76 -4.21 -4.57 10.32
C GLY A 76 -4.41 -4.30 8.83
N GLU A 77 -5.36 -3.44 8.48
CA GLU A 77 -5.75 -3.17 7.10
C GLU A 77 -6.03 -1.68 6.88
N GLU A 78 -5.58 -1.13 5.75
CA GLU A 78 -5.77 0.26 5.36
C GLU A 78 -6.64 0.36 4.10
N PHE A 79 -7.52 1.35 4.05
CA PHE A 79 -8.47 1.61 2.96
C PHE A 79 -8.31 3.02 2.36
N GLY A 80 -7.12 3.60 2.45
CA GLY A 80 -6.75 4.89 1.86
C GLY A 80 -6.50 6.02 2.86
N GLU A 81 -6.56 5.76 4.16
CA GLU A 81 -6.45 6.77 5.22
C GLU A 81 -5.16 7.60 5.13
N HIS A 82 -4.04 6.96 4.80
CA HIS A 82 -2.71 7.55 4.63
C HIS A 82 -2.14 7.33 3.21
N GLY A 83 -3.02 6.99 2.26
CA GLY A 83 -2.65 6.70 0.88
C GLY A 83 -2.11 5.27 0.66
N GLY A 84 -2.01 4.47 1.71
CA GLY A 84 -1.87 3.02 1.61
C GLY A 84 -3.22 2.36 1.36
N ARG A 85 -3.18 1.13 0.87
CA ARG A 85 -4.36 0.27 0.75
C ARG A 85 -3.93 -1.18 0.85
N TYR A 86 -4.76 -1.99 1.49
CA TYR A 86 -4.37 -3.33 1.93
C TYR A 86 -3.19 -3.26 2.90
N HIS A 87 -2.57 -4.40 3.19
CA HIS A 87 -1.54 -4.52 4.21
C HIS A 87 -0.11 -4.38 3.65
N GLY A 88 0.84 -4.07 4.54
CA GLY A 88 2.27 -3.95 4.21
C GLY A 88 2.65 -2.70 3.41
N THR A 89 1.70 -1.79 3.17
CA THR A 89 1.93 -0.56 2.39
C THR A 89 2.36 0.62 3.26
N THR A 90 1.92 0.65 4.54
CA THR A 90 2.28 1.67 5.51
C THR A 90 2.52 1.10 6.91
N VAL A 91 2.81 1.97 7.87
CA VAL A 91 3.05 1.61 9.29
C VAL A 91 2.13 2.40 10.25
N TYR A 92 1.05 3.01 9.73
CA TYR A 92 0.09 3.78 10.52
C TYR A 92 -0.82 2.87 11.35
N GLU A 93 -1.57 3.41 12.31
CA GLU A 93 -2.34 2.61 13.28
C GLU A 93 -3.32 1.63 12.61
N GLU A 94 -3.87 1.96 11.44
CA GLU A 94 -4.72 1.07 10.62
C GLU A 94 -4.01 -0.26 10.29
N GLN A 95 -2.71 -0.21 10.01
CA GLN A 95 -1.88 -1.36 9.62
C GLN A 95 -1.30 -2.16 10.78
N VAL A 96 -1.09 -1.52 11.93
CA VAL A 96 -0.21 -2.09 12.97
C VAL A 96 -0.87 -2.22 14.34
N ARG A 97 -2.00 -1.54 14.56
CA ARG A 97 -2.77 -1.65 15.80
C ARG A 97 -3.80 -2.77 15.70
N VAL A 98 -3.30 -3.98 15.87
CA VAL A 98 -4.09 -5.21 15.81
C VAL A 98 -4.86 -5.50 17.10
N PRO A 99 -5.95 -6.29 17.04
CA PRO A 99 -6.55 -6.86 18.25
C PRO A 99 -5.52 -7.72 18.99
N LEU A 100 -5.52 -7.65 20.32
CA LEU A 100 -4.74 -8.52 21.18
C LEU A 100 -5.51 -8.80 22.46
N VAL A 101 -6.09 -10.00 22.56
CA VAL A 101 -6.95 -10.42 23.67
C VAL A 101 -6.39 -11.69 24.30
N GLY A 102 -6.12 -11.64 25.60
CA GLY A 102 -5.74 -12.80 26.40
C GLY A 102 -6.85 -13.22 27.36
N ASN A 103 -7.10 -14.52 27.45
CA ASN A 103 -8.04 -15.11 28.41
C ASN A 103 -7.36 -16.24 29.18
N ALA A 104 -7.13 -16.02 30.47
CA ALA A 104 -6.72 -17.05 31.43
C ALA A 104 -7.24 -16.66 32.82
N PRO A 105 -8.51 -16.97 33.15
CA PRO A 105 -9.14 -16.53 34.40
C PRO A 105 -8.41 -16.98 35.67
N ALA A 106 -7.63 -18.06 35.60
CA ALA A 106 -6.81 -18.55 36.70
C ALA A 106 -5.54 -17.71 36.95
N LEU A 107 -5.12 -16.90 35.97
CA LEU A 107 -3.90 -16.08 36.04
C LEU A 107 -4.20 -14.60 36.25
N PHE A 108 -5.26 -14.08 35.63
CA PHE A 108 -5.59 -12.66 35.69
C PHE A 108 -7.08 -12.36 35.48
N GLY A 109 -7.54 -11.27 36.09
CA GLY A 109 -8.90 -10.75 35.93
C GLY A 109 -9.08 -9.80 34.74
N PRO A 110 -10.33 -9.43 34.41
CA PRO A 110 -10.64 -8.54 33.29
C PRO A 110 -10.01 -7.15 33.46
N LYS A 111 -9.34 -6.67 32.42
CA LYS A 111 -8.80 -5.30 32.34
C LYS A 111 -8.37 -4.94 30.92
N ARG A 112 -7.96 -3.68 30.75
CA ARG A 112 -7.39 -3.16 29.51
C ARG A 112 -6.00 -2.57 29.76
N VAL A 113 -5.00 -3.09 29.07
CA VAL A 113 -3.67 -2.48 28.98
C VAL A 113 -3.72 -1.43 27.88
N ARG A 114 -3.33 -0.18 28.18
CA ARG A 114 -3.43 0.96 27.25
C ARG A 114 -2.10 1.37 26.63
N VAL A 115 -0.98 0.97 27.25
CA VAL A 115 0.35 1.28 26.75
C VAL A 115 0.66 0.41 25.52
N PRO A 116 1.51 0.87 24.58
CA PRO A 116 1.94 0.06 23.45
C PRO A 116 2.64 -1.22 23.90
N VAL A 117 2.27 -2.32 23.24
CA VAL A 117 2.89 -3.65 23.32
C VAL A 117 3.06 -4.17 21.90
N SER A 118 3.93 -5.17 21.71
CA SER A 118 4.19 -5.75 20.39
C SER A 118 3.90 -7.25 20.37
N LEU A 119 3.58 -7.81 19.20
CA LEU A 119 3.36 -9.25 19.05
C LEU A 119 4.59 -10.08 19.44
N VAL A 120 5.80 -9.52 19.35
CA VAL A 120 7.03 -10.19 19.83
C VAL A 120 7.03 -10.40 21.35
N ASP A 121 6.20 -9.68 22.10
CA ASP A 121 6.03 -9.82 23.55
C ASP A 121 5.20 -11.08 23.92
N LEU A 122 4.48 -11.68 22.96
CA LEU A 122 3.61 -12.84 23.21
C LEU A 122 4.38 -14.09 23.66
N LEU A 123 5.50 -14.39 22.99
CA LEU A 123 6.30 -15.57 23.31
C LEU A 123 6.88 -15.51 24.74
N PRO A 124 7.61 -14.47 25.16
CA PRO A 124 8.12 -14.41 26.54
C PRO A 124 6.99 -14.40 27.58
N THR A 125 5.88 -13.71 27.31
CA THR A 125 4.71 -13.70 28.20
C THR A 125 4.09 -15.10 28.37
N THR A 126 3.97 -15.83 27.27
CA THR A 126 3.41 -17.20 27.28
C THR A 126 4.34 -18.18 28.00
N LEU A 127 5.65 -18.09 27.77
CA LEU A 127 6.63 -18.92 28.48
C LEU A 127 6.57 -18.67 29.99
N SER A 128 6.49 -17.40 30.40
CA SER A 128 6.34 -16.99 31.80
C SER A 128 5.07 -17.58 32.43
N ALA A 129 3.91 -17.43 31.77
CA ALA A 129 2.63 -18.00 32.21
C ALA A 129 2.67 -19.54 32.36
N LEU A 130 3.43 -20.23 31.50
CA LEU A 130 3.60 -21.69 31.52
C LEU A 130 4.72 -22.17 32.45
N HIS A 131 5.41 -21.26 33.15
CA HIS A 131 6.60 -21.53 33.95
C HIS A 131 7.69 -22.26 33.15
N ALA A 132 7.81 -21.91 31.87
CA ALA A 132 8.83 -22.43 30.97
C ALA A 132 10.03 -21.47 30.91
N PRO A 133 11.25 -21.99 30.79
CA PRO A 133 12.43 -21.14 30.68
C PRO A 133 12.40 -20.33 29.38
N LYS A 134 12.72 -19.03 29.46
CA LYS A 134 12.88 -18.15 28.30
C LYS A 134 14.29 -18.34 27.71
N PRO A 135 14.44 -18.83 26.47
CA PRO A 135 15.75 -18.88 25.81
C PRO A 135 16.34 -17.47 25.63
N ALA A 136 17.67 -17.33 25.73
CA ALA A 136 18.35 -16.03 25.64
C ALA A 136 18.12 -15.29 24.31
N ARG A 137 17.84 -16.03 23.23
CA ARG A 137 17.54 -15.48 21.90
C ARG A 137 16.15 -14.86 21.76
N VAL A 138 15.24 -15.12 22.69
CA VAL A 138 13.85 -14.63 22.62
C VAL A 138 13.83 -13.13 22.92
N ARG A 139 13.47 -12.34 21.90
CA ARG A 139 13.18 -10.90 22.02
C ARG A 139 11.82 -10.67 22.69
N GLY A 140 11.46 -9.41 22.89
CA GLY A 140 10.20 -9.01 23.53
C GLY A 140 10.27 -8.98 25.06
N ARG A 141 9.30 -8.26 25.63
CA ARG A 141 9.08 -8.05 27.06
C ARG A 141 8.06 -9.06 27.56
N ASP A 142 8.24 -9.52 28.80
CA ASP A 142 7.18 -10.27 29.48
C ASP A 142 6.11 -9.30 29.97
N LEU A 143 4.88 -9.45 29.48
CA LEU A 143 3.74 -8.62 29.84
C LEU A 143 3.05 -9.07 31.14
N GLY A 144 3.58 -10.07 31.85
CA GLY A 144 3.03 -10.60 33.09
C GLY A 144 2.62 -9.51 34.09
N ALA A 145 3.48 -8.52 34.34
CA ALA A 145 3.16 -7.40 35.24
C ALA A 145 1.99 -6.54 34.74
N HIS A 146 1.86 -6.33 33.42
CA HIS A 146 0.69 -5.68 32.85
C HIS A 146 -0.57 -6.55 33.00
N LEU A 147 -0.44 -7.87 32.85
CA LEU A 147 -1.50 -8.86 32.99
C LEU A 147 -1.91 -9.11 34.44
N THR A 148 -1.09 -8.84 35.45
CA THR A 148 -1.45 -8.91 36.90
C THR A 148 -1.83 -7.54 37.48
N GLY A 149 -1.37 -6.44 36.87
CA GLY A 149 -1.68 -5.07 37.31
C GLY A 149 -0.58 -4.49 38.19
N GLU A 150 0.59 -5.12 38.16
CA GLU A 150 1.78 -4.80 38.94
C GLU A 150 2.80 -3.99 38.13
N ALA A 151 2.50 -3.70 36.85
CA ALA A 151 3.34 -2.86 36.02
C ALA A 151 3.50 -1.45 36.63
N PRO A 152 4.72 -0.88 36.67
CA PRO A 152 4.94 0.47 37.19
C PRO A 152 4.15 1.53 36.42
N ALA A 153 3.63 2.54 37.13
CA ALA A 153 2.92 3.66 36.49
C ALA A 153 3.81 4.48 35.53
N THR A 154 5.14 4.36 35.65
CA THR A 154 6.11 5.00 34.76
C THR A 154 6.37 4.22 33.47
N ASP A 155 5.86 2.99 33.35
CA ASP A 155 6.01 2.21 32.13
C ASP A 155 5.17 2.84 31.01
N ARG A 156 5.85 3.29 29.96
CA ARG A 156 5.25 3.96 28.80
C ARG A 156 4.84 2.99 27.70
N GLY A 157 5.15 1.70 27.83
CA GLY A 157 5.03 0.76 26.73
C GLY A 157 5.99 1.06 25.59
N PHE A 158 6.11 0.10 24.69
CA PHE A 158 7.02 0.18 23.56
C PHE A 158 6.55 -0.79 22.47
N ALA A 159 6.48 -0.31 21.24
CA ALA A 159 6.34 -1.15 20.05
C ALA A 159 7.15 -0.58 18.89
N PHE A 160 7.63 -1.48 18.04
CA PHE A 160 8.38 -1.19 16.83
C PHE A 160 7.82 -2.04 15.70
N VAL A 161 7.74 -1.44 14.51
CA VAL A 161 7.28 -2.06 13.27
C VAL A 161 8.02 -1.42 12.10
N GLU A 162 8.28 -2.20 11.06
CA GLU A 162 8.95 -1.72 9.86
C GLU A 162 8.41 -2.42 8.61
N THR A 163 8.56 -1.71 7.50
CA THR A 163 8.50 -2.21 6.13
C THR A 163 9.83 -1.87 5.45
N ASP A 164 9.94 -2.18 4.15
CA ASP A 164 11.11 -1.80 3.35
C ASP A 164 11.28 -0.28 3.23
N GLU A 165 10.17 0.48 3.31
CA GLU A 165 10.15 1.93 3.07
C GLU A 165 10.03 2.74 4.35
N MET A 166 9.39 2.19 5.38
CA MET A 166 8.99 2.93 6.58
C MET A 166 9.27 2.16 7.86
N ALA A 167 9.48 2.90 8.94
CA ALA A 167 9.51 2.35 10.28
C ALA A 167 8.64 3.19 11.21
N MET A 168 7.97 2.56 12.16
CA MET A 168 7.29 3.25 13.25
C MET A 168 7.78 2.77 14.62
N LEU A 169 8.04 3.74 15.50
CA LEU A 169 8.25 3.51 16.93
C LEU A 169 7.08 4.13 17.72
N ALA A 170 6.45 3.32 18.57
CA ALA A 170 5.39 3.74 19.47
C ALA A 170 5.86 3.69 20.94
N GLU A 171 5.70 4.81 21.63
CA GLU A 171 5.89 4.91 23.08
C GLU A 171 4.80 5.82 23.66
N ASP A 172 4.07 5.32 24.66
CA ASP A 172 2.87 5.95 25.20
C ASP A 172 1.90 6.39 24.07
N ARG A 173 1.69 7.70 23.91
CA ARG A 173 0.83 8.30 22.88
C ARG A 173 1.59 8.81 21.67
N SER A 174 2.92 8.76 21.71
CA SER A 174 3.77 9.24 20.64
C SER A 174 4.00 8.15 19.60
N ARG A 175 3.98 8.54 18.33
CA ARG A 175 4.32 7.71 17.18
C ARG A 175 5.37 8.43 16.35
N LEU A 176 6.57 7.88 16.26
CA LEU A 176 7.59 8.35 15.33
C LEU A 176 7.52 7.49 14.08
N VAL A 177 7.13 8.08 12.94
CA VAL A 177 7.13 7.40 11.64
C VAL A 177 8.29 7.96 10.82
N CYS A 178 9.17 7.11 10.33
CA CYS A 178 10.34 7.49 9.54
C CYS A 178 10.34 6.78 8.18
N VAL A 179 10.71 7.52 7.13
CA VAL A 179 11.03 6.95 5.81
C VAL A 179 12.48 6.50 5.85
N ARG A 180 12.73 5.18 5.82
CA ARG A 180 14.04 4.58 6.14
C ARG A 180 15.17 5.09 5.24
N ARG A 181 14.91 5.25 3.94
CA ARG A 181 15.92 5.65 2.93
C ARG A 181 16.14 7.16 2.84
N ALA A 182 15.20 7.96 3.34
CA ALA A 182 15.32 9.42 3.34
C ALA A 182 15.75 9.96 4.71
N GLY A 183 15.67 9.16 5.78
CA GLY A 183 15.88 9.60 7.17
C GLY A 183 14.85 10.62 7.66
N ALA A 184 13.86 10.98 6.82
CA ALA A 184 12.81 11.91 7.15
C ALA A 184 11.84 11.26 8.13
N CYS A 185 11.53 11.94 9.24
CA CYS A 185 10.59 11.44 10.23
C CYS A 185 9.54 12.47 10.58
N THR A 186 8.34 11.98 10.87
CA THR A 186 7.20 12.74 11.35
C THR A 186 6.81 12.21 12.73
N LEU A 187 6.52 13.11 13.67
CA LEU A 187 6.09 12.73 15.02
C LEU A 187 4.59 12.99 15.17
N PHE A 188 3.83 12.01 15.65
CA PHE A 188 2.41 12.18 15.95
C PHE A 188 2.14 12.05 17.45
N ASP A 189 1.15 12.80 17.94
CA ASP A 189 0.58 12.65 19.28
C ASP A 189 -0.87 12.21 19.18
N LEU A 190 -1.13 10.93 19.49
CA LEU A 190 -2.46 10.34 19.41
C LEU A 190 -3.46 10.94 20.40
N ALA A 191 -3.02 11.74 21.39
CA ALA A 191 -3.95 12.47 22.26
C ALA A 191 -4.72 13.57 21.52
N SER A 192 -4.03 14.30 20.64
CA SER A 192 -4.57 15.42 19.87
C SER A 192 -4.89 15.05 18.42
N ASP A 193 -4.27 13.99 17.92
CA ASP A 193 -4.31 13.58 16.52
C ASP A 193 -4.42 12.04 16.41
N PRO A 194 -5.59 11.46 16.74
CA PRO A 194 -5.80 10.01 16.71
C PRO A 194 -5.70 9.40 15.31
N PHE A 195 -5.77 10.22 14.25
CA PHE A 195 -5.69 9.80 12.84
C PHE A 195 -4.34 10.17 12.19
N GLN A 196 -3.33 10.55 12.98
CA GLN A 196 -1.95 10.79 12.52
C GLN A 196 -1.83 11.73 11.30
N ARG A 197 -2.58 12.83 11.27
CA ARG A 197 -2.59 13.80 10.15
C ARG A 197 -1.73 15.04 10.37
N ARG A 198 -1.21 15.25 11.58
CA ARG A 198 -0.54 16.49 11.98
C ARG A 198 0.78 16.22 12.67
N ASP A 199 1.85 16.73 12.06
CA ASP A 199 3.19 16.64 12.65
C ASP A 199 3.29 17.46 13.94
N ALA A 200 3.70 16.79 15.02
CA ALA A 200 3.91 17.33 16.35
C ALA A 200 5.40 17.64 16.62
N ALA A 201 6.32 17.35 15.69
CA ALA A 201 7.77 17.51 15.84
C ALA A 201 8.17 18.89 16.38
N ALA A 202 7.64 19.97 15.77
CA ALA A 202 7.94 21.34 16.18
C ALA A 202 7.51 21.64 17.62
N SER A 203 6.43 21.00 18.10
CA SER A 203 5.90 21.21 19.45
C SER A 203 6.56 20.31 20.52
N LYS A 204 7.24 19.23 20.10
CA LYS A 204 7.84 18.22 21.00
C LYS A 204 9.25 17.79 20.54
N PRO A 205 10.22 18.71 20.44
CA PRO A 205 11.55 18.41 19.89
C PRO A 205 12.32 17.37 20.72
N ASP A 206 12.17 17.37 22.05
CA ASP A 206 12.86 16.42 22.92
C ASP A 206 12.37 14.98 22.72
N VAL A 207 11.06 14.80 22.53
CA VAL A 207 10.45 13.49 22.24
C VAL A 207 10.91 13.00 20.87
N LEU A 208 10.95 13.88 19.87
CA LEU A 208 11.48 13.54 18.54
C LEU A 208 12.94 13.05 18.63
N ALA A 209 13.79 13.77 19.38
CA ALA A 209 15.20 13.42 19.54
C ALA A 209 15.37 12.07 20.23
N ASP A 210 14.63 11.83 21.31
CA ASP A 210 14.66 10.57 22.07
C ASP A 210 14.19 9.37 21.23
N LEU A 211 13.03 9.48 20.57
CA LEU A 211 12.50 8.39 19.75
C LEU A 211 13.41 8.10 18.54
N ARG A 212 14.03 9.12 17.93
CA ARG A 212 15.04 8.91 16.87
C ARG A 212 16.28 8.20 17.40
N ALA A 213 16.72 8.52 18.61
CA ALA A 213 17.85 7.82 19.23
C ALA A 213 17.53 6.35 19.51
N LYS A 214 16.31 6.06 19.99
CA LYS A 214 15.82 4.69 20.17
C LYS A 214 15.74 3.92 18.85
N LEU A 215 15.19 4.54 17.80
CA LEU A 215 15.12 3.92 16.47
C LEU A 215 16.52 3.53 15.97
N ARG A 216 17.49 4.46 16.02
CA ARG A 216 18.90 4.16 15.66
C ARG A 216 19.49 3.00 16.47
N ALA A 217 19.17 2.90 17.77
CA ALA A 217 19.64 1.80 18.62
C ALA A 217 19.02 0.44 18.24
N ILE A 218 17.77 0.43 17.77
CA ILE A 218 17.09 -0.78 17.24
C ILE A 218 17.72 -1.16 15.91
N ASP A 219 17.95 -0.20 15.01
CA ASP A 219 18.57 -0.44 13.71
C ASP A 219 19.97 -1.04 13.89
N GLY A 220 20.78 -0.49 14.79
CA GLY A 220 22.07 -1.05 15.19
C GLY A 220 21.99 -2.44 15.87
N SER A 221 20.79 -2.90 16.26
CA SER A 221 20.56 -4.23 16.84
C SER A 221 20.22 -5.33 15.83
N HIS A 222 19.85 -4.96 14.60
CA HIS A 222 19.63 -5.91 13.52
C HIS A 222 20.97 -6.63 13.18
N GLY A 223 20.89 -7.89 12.77
CA GLY A 223 22.06 -8.76 12.55
C GLY A 223 22.76 -9.30 13.80
N ARG A 224 22.27 -9.04 15.03
CA ARG A 224 22.86 -9.61 16.26
C ARG A 224 22.73 -11.13 16.39
N TYR A 225 21.96 -11.85 15.57
CA TYR A 225 21.83 -13.31 15.69
C TYR A 225 21.90 -14.09 14.36
N GLU A 226 22.02 -13.41 13.21
CA GLU A 226 22.31 -14.05 11.91
C GLU A 226 23.78 -14.53 11.80
N ARG A 227 24.38 -14.87 12.94
CA ARG A 227 25.82 -15.06 13.13
C ARG A 227 26.35 -16.42 12.72
N GLU A 228 25.54 -17.36 12.25
CA GLU A 228 26.02 -18.73 11.99
C GLU A 228 26.28 -19.04 10.51
N GLY A 229 25.88 -18.17 9.57
CA GLY A 229 26.08 -18.41 8.14
C GLY A 229 27.35 -17.83 7.53
N SER A 230 27.75 -16.62 7.93
CA SER A 230 28.57 -15.78 7.03
C SER A 230 29.94 -15.30 7.55
N LEU A 231 30.38 -15.71 8.74
CA LEU A 231 31.76 -15.45 9.17
C LEU A 231 32.32 -16.70 9.86
N ARG A 232 33.16 -17.45 9.13
CA ARG A 232 33.83 -18.67 9.59
C ARG A 232 34.79 -18.48 10.79
N GLU A 233 34.88 -17.28 11.39
CA GLU A 233 35.88 -16.96 12.44
C GLU A 233 35.37 -16.09 13.62
N GLY A 234 34.07 -16.03 13.87
CA GLY A 234 33.56 -15.59 15.19
C GLY A 234 33.71 -14.11 15.57
N LYS A 235 34.10 -13.21 14.66
CA LYS A 235 33.90 -11.76 14.81
C LYS A 235 32.62 -11.37 14.06
N GLY A 236 31.73 -10.58 14.66
CA GLY A 236 30.55 -10.06 13.96
C GLY A 236 30.92 -8.92 13.01
N LEU A 237 30.07 -8.65 12.00
CA LEU A 237 30.22 -7.48 11.13
C LEU A 237 30.26 -6.18 11.96
N PRO A 238 31.16 -5.23 11.63
CA PRO A 238 31.15 -3.87 12.16
C PRO A 238 29.74 -3.26 12.21
N GLU A 239 29.45 -2.49 13.25
CA GLU A 239 28.12 -1.88 13.45
C GLU A 239 27.69 -1.01 12.27
N ALA A 240 28.61 -0.24 11.71
CA ALA A 240 28.36 0.58 10.53
C ALA A 240 27.88 -0.27 9.34
N LEU A 241 28.49 -1.43 9.09
CA LEU A 241 28.03 -2.33 8.02
C LEU A 241 26.64 -2.90 8.28
N ARG A 242 26.35 -3.29 9.53
CA ARG A 242 25.02 -3.80 9.88
C ARG A 242 23.94 -2.75 9.67
N ARG A 243 24.20 -1.49 10.06
CA ARG A 243 23.32 -0.35 9.81
C ARG A 243 23.16 -0.09 8.31
N GLY A 244 24.25 -0.04 7.57
CA GLY A 244 24.22 0.19 6.12
C GLY A 244 23.51 -0.91 5.32
N ILE A 245 23.68 -2.19 5.69
CA ILE A 245 22.92 -3.31 5.10
C ILE A 245 21.42 -3.14 5.36
N GLY A 246 21.05 -2.61 6.53
CA GLY A 246 19.67 -2.25 6.86
C GLY A 246 19.15 -0.99 6.17
N GLY A 247 19.92 -0.38 5.26
CA GLY A 247 19.52 0.82 4.50
C GLY A 247 19.69 2.14 5.26
N ASP A 248 20.36 2.15 6.41
CA ASP A 248 20.63 3.38 7.16
C ASP A 248 21.66 4.24 6.43
N VAL A 249 21.15 5.27 5.74
CA VAL A 249 21.94 6.20 4.95
C VAL A 249 22.88 7.09 5.79
N ASP A 250 22.58 7.28 7.08
CA ASP A 250 23.43 8.08 7.98
C ASP A 250 24.66 7.29 8.44
N ALA A 251 24.68 5.96 8.24
CA ALA A 251 25.87 5.14 8.48
C ALA A 251 26.93 5.27 7.37
N ALA A 252 26.61 5.92 6.23
CA ALA A 252 27.49 5.94 5.07
C ALA A 252 28.92 6.46 5.36
N PRO A 253 29.15 7.55 6.12
CA PRO A 253 30.51 7.97 6.47
C PRO A 253 31.29 6.94 7.28
N GLU A 254 30.61 6.24 8.18
CA GLU A 254 31.22 5.22 9.05
C GLU A 254 31.52 3.96 8.25
N VAL A 255 30.63 3.57 7.33
CA VAL A 255 30.90 2.48 6.36
C VAL A 255 32.07 2.84 5.45
N ALA A 256 32.17 4.09 4.98
CA ALA A 256 33.26 4.54 4.14
C ALA A 256 34.63 4.45 4.84
N SER A 257 34.68 4.64 6.17
CA SER A 257 35.91 4.44 6.94
C SER A 257 36.41 2.99 6.94
N LEU A 258 35.52 2.02 6.69
CA LEU A 258 35.85 0.59 6.64
C LEU A 258 36.43 0.16 5.27
N LEU A 259 36.51 1.06 4.30
CA LEU A 259 37.24 0.81 3.04
C LEU A 259 38.75 0.68 3.24
N ASP A 260 39.28 1.10 4.39
CA ASP A 260 40.70 0.94 4.76
C ASP A 260 40.91 -0.18 5.81
N ASP A 261 39.90 -1.04 6.05
CA ASP A 261 40.00 -2.11 7.06
C ASP A 261 41.04 -3.18 6.67
N ALA A 262 41.71 -3.75 7.67
CA ALA A 262 42.70 -4.81 7.45
C ALA A 262 42.07 -6.09 6.89
N ASP A 263 40.80 -6.37 7.21
CA ASP A 263 40.07 -7.53 6.72
C ASP A 263 39.45 -7.26 5.34
N VAL A 264 39.88 -8.03 4.34
CA VAL A 264 39.39 -7.94 2.95
C VAL A 264 37.88 -8.16 2.87
N ALA A 265 37.32 -9.06 3.68
CA ALA A 265 35.88 -9.34 3.68
C ALA A 265 35.07 -8.12 4.16
N VAL A 266 35.61 -7.38 5.13
CA VAL A 266 35.01 -6.13 5.63
C VAL A 266 35.07 -5.05 4.55
N ARG A 267 36.21 -4.88 3.86
CA ARG A 267 36.34 -3.91 2.77
C ARG A 267 35.41 -4.20 1.61
N ARG A 268 35.32 -5.46 1.15
CA ARG A 268 34.38 -5.90 0.12
C ARG A 268 32.95 -5.55 0.49
N LYS A 269 32.54 -5.90 1.71
CA LYS A 269 31.18 -5.61 2.17
C LYS A 269 30.91 -4.12 2.34
N ALA A 270 31.91 -3.34 2.77
CA ALA A 270 31.80 -1.88 2.83
C ALA A 270 31.57 -1.27 1.45
N ALA A 271 32.33 -1.69 0.44
CA ALA A 271 32.16 -1.21 -0.93
C ALA A 271 30.77 -1.57 -1.50
N GLU A 272 30.30 -2.81 -1.29
CA GLU A 272 28.96 -3.26 -1.68
C GLU A 272 27.86 -2.42 -1.00
N VAL A 273 27.96 -2.22 0.32
CA VAL A 273 26.98 -1.41 1.07
C VAL A 273 26.97 0.04 0.58
N LEU A 274 28.12 0.64 0.30
CA LEU A 274 28.19 2.02 -0.22
C LEU A 274 27.59 2.13 -1.62
N PHE A 275 27.71 1.09 -2.45
CA PHE A 275 27.02 1.02 -3.74
C PHE A 275 25.49 1.12 -3.57
N ASP A 276 24.92 0.49 -2.55
CA ASP A 276 23.47 0.53 -2.29
C ASP A 276 23.02 1.79 -1.51
N LEU A 277 23.85 2.38 -0.65
CA LEU A 277 23.51 3.60 0.12
C LEU A 277 23.48 4.89 -0.73
N LYS A 278 24.23 4.96 -1.84
CA LYS A 278 24.23 6.08 -2.82
C LYS A 278 24.50 7.47 -2.22
N ARG A 279 25.37 7.58 -1.22
CA ARG A 279 25.65 8.86 -0.53
C ARG A 279 26.83 9.60 -1.13
N ARG A 280 26.56 10.77 -1.72
CA ARG A 280 27.60 11.63 -2.36
C ARG A 280 28.73 12.05 -1.42
N GLU A 281 28.44 12.20 -0.13
CA GLU A 281 29.44 12.57 0.89
C GLU A 281 30.59 11.56 1.02
N VAL A 282 30.39 10.29 0.64
CA VAL A 282 31.44 9.25 0.71
C VAL A 282 32.34 9.20 -0.53
N ALA A 283 32.05 9.99 -1.58
CA ALA A 283 32.80 9.98 -2.83
C ALA A 283 34.32 10.22 -2.64
N PRO A 284 34.79 11.13 -1.76
CA PRO A 284 36.23 11.29 -1.50
C PRO A 284 36.90 10.03 -0.94
N ALA A 285 36.22 9.29 -0.06
CA ALA A 285 36.73 8.06 0.52
C ALA A 285 36.80 6.93 -0.53
N LEU A 286 35.75 6.79 -1.34
CA LEU A 286 35.74 5.84 -2.46
C LEU A 286 36.84 6.13 -3.49
N ARG A 287 37.07 7.41 -3.83
CA ARG A 287 38.16 7.80 -4.74
C ARG A 287 39.54 7.42 -4.17
N LEU A 288 39.75 7.64 -2.88
CA LEU A 288 40.98 7.25 -2.21
C LEU A 288 41.17 5.73 -2.23
N ALA A 289 40.13 4.97 -1.85
CA ALA A 289 40.15 3.52 -1.84
C ALA A 289 40.44 2.94 -3.23
N MET A 290 39.84 3.52 -4.29
CA MET A 290 40.05 3.08 -5.68
C MET A 290 41.52 3.12 -6.13
N THR A 291 42.33 4.03 -5.57
CA THR A 291 43.76 4.15 -5.91
C THR A 291 44.66 3.13 -5.21
N ARG A 292 44.15 2.47 -4.17
CA ARG A 292 44.94 1.62 -3.26
C ARG A 292 44.43 0.19 -3.18
N GLU A 293 43.17 -0.06 -3.53
CA GLU A 293 42.57 -1.38 -3.41
C GLU A 293 43.17 -2.35 -4.43
N GLU A 294 43.70 -3.46 -3.91
CA GLU A 294 44.32 -4.53 -4.68
C GLU A 294 43.36 -5.71 -4.87
N ASP A 295 42.36 -5.85 -4.00
CA ASP A 295 41.37 -6.92 -4.09
C ASP A 295 40.40 -6.68 -5.26
N PRO A 296 40.29 -7.59 -6.24
CA PRO A 296 39.49 -7.38 -7.44
C PRO A 296 37.99 -7.17 -7.17
N GLU A 297 37.44 -7.82 -6.15
CA GLU A 297 36.01 -7.76 -5.84
C GLU A 297 35.67 -6.45 -5.11
N ALA A 298 36.46 -6.05 -4.10
CA ALA A 298 36.31 -4.76 -3.46
C ALA A 298 36.51 -3.61 -4.46
N ARG A 299 37.54 -3.72 -5.32
CA ARG A 299 37.83 -2.73 -6.38
C ARG A 299 36.67 -2.61 -7.37
N ALA A 300 36.02 -3.72 -7.73
CA ALA A 300 34.85 -3.71 -8.59
C ALA A 300 33.69 -2.93 -7.94
N PHE A 301 33.34 -3.23 -6.68
CA PHE A 301 32.27 -2.52 -5.99
C PHE A 301 32.58 -1.03 -5.77
N ILE A 302 33.83 -0.67 -5.47
CA ILE A 302 34.25 0.74 -5.36
C ILE A 302 34.03 1.47 -6.69
N ALA A 303 34.42 0.86 -7.81
CA ALA A 303 34.22 1.41 -9.14
C ALA A 303 32.73 1.61 -9.46
N LEU A 304 31.91 0.60 -9.17
CA LEU A 304 30.45 0.66 -9.34
C LEU A 304 29.83 1.77 -8.49
N ALA A 305 30.21 1.89 -7.22
CA ALA A 305 29.73 2.92 -6.31
C ALA A 305 30.11 4.32 -6.81
N LEU A 306 31.36 4.53 -7.25
CA LEU A 306 31.80 5.80 -7.83
C LEU A 306 31.01 6.18 -9.08
N THR A 307 30.79 5.23 -9.99
CA THR A 307 29.98 5.45 -11.20
C THR A 307 28.56 5.83 -10.84
N ARG A 308 27.92 5.13 -9.90
CA ARG A 308 26.56 5.43 -9.43
C ARG A 308 26.43 6.82 -8.78
N LEU A 309 27.52 7.34 -8.19
CA LEU A 309 27.58 8.71 -7.66
C LEU A 309 27.84 9.78 -8.73
N GLY A 310 28.04 9.38 -9.99
CA GLY A 310 28.33 10.27 -11.12
C GLY A 310 29.79 10.69 -11.26
N GLU A 311 30.72 10.04 -10.54
CA GLU A 311 32.16 10.33 -10.63
C GLU A 311 32.83 9.56 -11.79
N GLY A 312 32.23 8.42 -12.20
CA GLY A 312 32.68 7.57 -13.30
C GLY A 312 34.02 6.86 -13.03
N ALA A 313 34.07 5.54 -13.23
CA ALA A 313 35.31 4.76 -13.08
C ALA A 313 35.57 3.89 -14.33
N PRO A 314 36.76 3.93 -14.97
CA PRO A 314 37.08 3.11 -16.15
C PRO A 314 36.82 1.61 -15.96
N VAL A 315 37.10 1.11 -14.76
CA VAL A 315 36.83 -0.28 -14.35
C VAL A 315 35.36 -0.66 -14.51
N THR A 316 34.42 0.29 -14.42
CA THR A 316 32.99 -0.03 -14.64
C THR A 316 32.71 -0.45 -16.08
N PHE A 317 33.42 0.11 -17.06
CA PHE A 317 33.29 -0.30 -18.46
C PHE A 317 33.89 -1.70 -18.67
N GLU A 318 35.05 -1.97 -18.09
CA GLU A 318 35.67 -3.31 -18.10
C GLU A 318 34.73 -4.35 -17.48
N LEU A 319 34.09 -4.03 -16.35
CA LEU A 319 33.11 -4.90 -15.70
C LEU A 319 31.86 -5.15 -16.55
N LEU A 320 31.43 -4.17 -17.36
CA LEU A 320 30.29 -4.33 -18.26
C LEU A 320 30.61 -5.28 -19.42
N GLU A 321 31.83 -5.24 -19.96
CA GLU A 321 32.24 -6.04 -21.12
C GLU A 321 32.70 -7.45 -20.72
N GLU A 322 33.57 -7.54 -19.70
CA GLU A 322 34.32 -8.75 -19.36
C GLU A 322 33.96 -9.33 -17.99
N GLY A 323 33.15 -8.63 -17.19
CA GLY A 323 32.78 -9.05 -15.85
C GLY A 323 31.90 -10.30 -15.81
N THR A 324 31.71 -10.85 -14.62
CA THR A 324 30.73 -11.90 -14.34
C THR A 324 29.30 -11.44 -14.65
N LYS A 325 28.35 -12.36 -14.75
CA LYS A 325 26.93 -12.05 -14.99
C LYS A 325 26.39 -11.01 -13.98
N SER A 326 26.71 -11.17 -12.69
CA SER A 326 26.35 -10.21 -11.64
C SER A 326 27.03 -8.85 -11.82
N GLN A 327 28.34 -8.82 -12.07
CA GLN A 327 29.10 -7.58 -12.28
C GLN A 327 28.61 -6.80 -13.50
N ARG A 328 28.34 -7.47 -14.63
CA ARG A 328 27.79 -6.81 -15.83
C ARG A 328 26.45 -6.13 -15.55
N ARG A 329 25.57 -6.81 -14.82
CA ARG A 329 24.25 -6.30 -14.41
C ARG A 329 24.36 -5.08 -13.50
N LEU A 330 25.22 -5.12 -12.49
CA LEU A 330 25.45 -4.00 -11.58
C LEU A 330 26.17 -2.83 -12.28
N ALA A 331 27.11 -3.09 -13.18
CA ALA A 331 27.76 -2.09 -14.01
C ALA A 331 26.75 -1.38 -14.91
N ALA A 332 25.88 -2.14 -15.56
CA ALA A 332 24.83 -1.60 -16.40
C ALA A 332 23.86 -0.70 -15.61
N LEU A 333 23.48 -1.11 -14.39
CA LEU A 333 22.65 -0.29 -13.49
C LEU A 333 23.37 0.99 -13.05
N ALA A 334 24.63 0.89 -12.64
CA ALA A 334 25.42 2.04 -12.20
C ALA A 334 25.57 3.10 -13.31
N LEU A 335 25.86 2.64 -14.55
CA LEU A 335 25.99 3.49 -15.71
C LEU A 335 24.67 4.19 -16.04
N ALA A 336 23.57 3.44 -16.09
CA ALA A 336 22.25 3.99 -16.37
C ALA A 336 21.81 5.05 -15.35
N GLU A 337 22.05 4.82 -14.05
CA GLU A 337 21.75 5.82 -13.01
C GLU A 337 22.64 7.06 -13.10
N SER A 338 23.84 6.93 -13.66
CA SER A 338 24.76 8.06 -13.92
C SER A 338 24.46 8.81 -15.22
N GLY A 339 23.52 8.31 -16.04
CA GLY A 339 23.15 8.88 -17.34
C GLY A 339 23.95 8.35 -18.54
N ASP A 340 24.65 7.21 -18.39
CA ASP A 340 25.35 6.52 -19.47
C ASP A 340 24.54 5.28 -19.93
N ASN A 341 24.22 5.24 -21.23
CA ASN A 341 23.34 4.22 -21.82
C ASN A 341 24.09 2.96 -22.30
N ARG A 342 25.41 2.85 -22.16
CA ARG A 342 26.18 1.67 -22.63
C ARG A 342 25.67 0.34 -22.08
N GLY A 343 25.09 0.35 -20.88
CA GLY A 343 24.53 -0.83 -20.23
C GLY A 343 23.07 -1.17 -20.58
N GLU A 344 22.42 -0.39 -21.44
CA GLU A 344 20.98 -0.48 -21.70
C GLU A 344 20.53 -1.89 -22.10
N GLU A 345 21.19 -2.50 -23.09
CA GLU A 345 20.85 -3.86 -23.54
C GLU A 345 20.98 -4.89 -22.40
N THR A 346 22.01 -4.75 -21.56
CA THR A 346 22.24 -5.63 -20.42
C THR A 346 21.15 -5.47 -19.36
N LEU A 347 20.68 -4.24 -19.10
CA LEU A 347 19.56 -4.00 -18.18
C LEU A 347 18.25 -4.57 -18.70
N ILE A 348 17.94 -4.38 -19.99
CA ILE A 348 16.72 -4.93 -20.59
C ILE A 348 16.76 -6.46 -20.59
N ALA A 349 17.92 -7.05 -20.92
CA ALA A 349 18.11 -8.50 -20.85
C ALA A 349 17.97 -9.03 -19.41
N TRP A 350 18.50 -8.31 -18.42
CA TRP A 350 18.31 -8.66 -17.01
C TRP A 350 16.84 -8.63 -16.62
N TRP A 351 16.12 -7.56 -16.97
CA TRP A 351 14.69 -7.44 -16.71
C TRP A 351 13.87 -8.58 -17.34
N ARG A 352 14.16 -8.95 -18.59
CA ARG A 352 13.46 -10.04 -19.29
C ARG A 352 13.72 -11.40 -18.68
N ALA A 353 14.95 -11.65 -18.21
CA ALA A 353 15.35 -12.94 -17.65
C ALA A 353 14.92 -13.10 -16.17
N ALA A 354 14.75 -12.00 -15.47
CA ALA A 354 14.44 -11.97 -14.05
C ALA A 354 13.11 -12.67 -13.72
N LYS A 355 13.14 -13.52 -12.70
CA LYS A 355 11.93 -14.00 -12.04
C LYS A 355 11.73 -13.22 -10.76
N ILE A 356 10.56 -12.62 -10.60
CA ILE A 356 10.20 -11.82 -9.44
C ILE A 356 9.50 -12.74 -8.43
N GLY A 357 10.14 -12.99 -7.29
CA GLY A 357 9.45 -13.49 -6.08
C GLY A 357 8.90 -14.93 -6.05
N LYS A 358 9.34 -15.88 -6.90
CA LYS A 358 9.03 -17.32 -6.71
C LYS A 358 10.32 -18.16 -6.53
N PRO A 359 10.60 -18.73 -5.34
CA PRO A 359 11.84 -19.44 -5.01
C PRO A 359 11.79 -20.96 -5.25
N ASP A 360 10.74 -21.50 -5.86
CA ASP A 360 10.66 -22.95 -6.12
C ASP A 360 11.60 -23.36 -7.26
N LYS A 361 12.89 -23.45 -6.91
CA LYS A 361 14.06 -23.91 -7.68
C LYS A 361 14.50 -23.10 -8.91
N PRO A 362 14.79 -21.79 -8.79
CA PRO A 362 15.64 -21.09 -9.76
C PRO A 362 17.14 -21.13 -9.36
N ASP A 363 18.03 -20.89 -10.32
CA ASP A 363 19.41 -20.49 -10.01
C ASP A 363 19.36 -19.16 -9.23
N GLU A 364 20.08 -19.06 -8.09
CA GLU A 364 20.06 -17.88 -7.20
C GLU A 364 20.37 -16.56 -7.95
N GLU A 365 21.16 -16.62 -9.03
CA GLU A 365 21.53 -15.44 -9.82
C GLU A 365 20.40 -14.86 -10.69
N ASP A 366 19.27 -15.55 -10.90
CA ASP A 366 18.15 -15.06 -11.72
C ASP A 366 16.94 -14.57 -10.92
N ILE A 367 17.05 -14.61 -9.58
CA ILE A 367 16.11 -13.96 -8.68
C ILE A 367 16.39 -12.45 -8.72
N LEU A 368 15.37 -11.68 -9.06
CA LEU A 368 15.42 -10.22 -8.97
C LEU A 368 14.56 -9.76 -7.80
N GLU A 369 15.23 -9.27 -6.77
CA GLU A 369 14.57 -8.66 -5.61
C GLU A 369 13.73 -7.46 -6.05
N LEU A 370 12.57 -7.29 -5.39
CA LEU A 370 11.59 -6.26 -5.73
C LEU A 370 12.22 -4.86 -5.73
N GLU A 371 13.10 -4.60 -4.77
CA GLU A 371 13.81 -3.33 -4.65
C GLU A 371 14.72 -3.08 -5.86
N ARG A 372 15.51 -4.08 -6.25
CA ARG A 372 16.40 -3.98 -7.42
C ARG A 372 15.61 -3.81 -8.71
N ALA A 373 14.46 -4.47 -8.83
CA ALA A 373 13.55 -4.26 -9.96
C ALA A 373 13.08 -2.80 -10.06
N ARG A 374 12.75 -2.16 -8.93
CA ARG A 374 12.36 -0.74 -8.89
C ARG A 374 13.51 0.19 -9.28
N GLU A 375 14.74 -0.14 -8.93
CA GLU A 375 15.92 0.61 -9.39
C GLU A 375 16.12 0.51 -10.91
N ILE A 376 15.97 -0.70 -11.48
CA ILE A 376 16.05 -0.90 -12.93
C ILE A 376 14.97 -0.08 -13.64
N LEU A 377 13.73 -0.06 -13.14
CA LEU A 377 12.66 0.77 -13.69
C LEU A 377 12.98 2.27 -13.63
N ALA A 378 13.57 2.73 -12.53
CA ALA A 378 14.01 4.12 -12.39
C ALA A 378 15.14 4.45 -13.38
N ALA A 379 16.11 3.54 -13.55
CA ALA A 379 17.21 3.68 -14.50
C ALA A 379 16.72 3.70 -15.96
N ILE A 380 15.83 2.79 -16.35
CA ILE A 380 15.15 2.77 -17.66
C ILE A 380 14.46 4.11 -17.93
N THR A 381 13.76 4.65 -16.92
CA THR A 381 13.07 5.94 -17.01
C THR A 381 14.06 7.08 -17.23
N ALA A 382 15.16 7.10 -16.48
CA ALA A 382 16.18 8.15 -16.56
C ALA A 382 16.89 8.17 -17.93
N MET A 383 17.17 6.99 -18.50
CA MET A 383 17.78 6.85 -19.82
C MET A 383 16.81 7.16 -20.97
N ARG A 384 15.49 7.20 -20.71
CA ARG A 384 14.43 7.25 -21.73
C ARG A 384 14.54 6.10 -22.74
N SER A 385 14.74 4.88 -22.25
CA SER A 385 14.92 3.69 -23.07
C SER A 385 13.61 3.26 -23.75
N GLU A 386 13.48 3.56 -25.04
CA GLU A 386 12.34 3.11 -25.88
C GLU A 386 12.39 1.58 -26.09
N ASP A 387 13.59 1.01 -26.21
CA ASP A 387 13.81 -0.43 -26.41
C ASP A 387 13.32 -1.31 -25.24
N ALA A 388 13.17 -0.72 -24.05
CA ALA A 388 12.64 -1.40 -22.88
C ALA A 388 11.11 -1.60 -22.96
N VAL A 389 10.38 -0.80 -23.74
CA VAL A 389 8.91 -0.77 -23.74
C VAL A 389 8.26 -2.14 -23.98
N PRO A 390 8.68 -2.95 -24.97
CA PRO A 390 8.12 -4.29 -25.17
C PRO A 390 8.30 -5.21 -23.95
N ALA A 391 9.46 -5.13 -23.28
CA ALA A 391 9.76 -5.95 -22.10
C ALA A 391 8.88 -5.55 -20.91
N LEU A 392 8.68 -4.25 -20.72
CA LEU A 392 7.82 -3.67 -19.69
C LEU A 392 6.35 -4.04 -19.91
N ILE A 393 5.84 -3.92 -21.15
CA ILE A 393 4.47 -4.33 -21.50
C ILE A 393 4.24 -5.81 -21.17
N GLY A 394 5.20 -6.67 -21.53
CA GLY A 394 5.13 -8.11 -21.21
C GLY A 394 5.09 -8.42 -19.71
N SER A 395 5.54 -7.48 -18.87
CA SER A 395 5.63 -7.63 -17.41
C SER A 395 4.46 -7.00 -16.65
N LEU A 396 3.51 -6.34 -17.33
CA LEU A 396 2.32 -5.73 -16.70
C LEU A 396 1.42 -6.73 -15.95
N GLY A 397 1.62 -8.04 -16.17
CA GLY A 397 0.93 -9.09 -15.41
C GLY A 397 1.35 -9.18 -13.95
N ASP A 398 2.58 -8.78 -13.60
CA ASP A 398 3.10 -8.87 -12.24
C ASP A 398 2.38 -7.89 -11.31
N VAL A 399 1.61 -8.39 -10.34
CA VAL A 399 0.79 -7.57 -9.43
C VAL A 399 1.64 -6.60 -8.60
N ARG A 400 2.83 -7.02 -8.15
CA ARG A 400 3.70 -6.25 -7.26
C ARG A 400 4.38 -5.10 -8.01
N LEU A 401 4.82 -5.35 -9.25
CA LEU A 401 5.53 -4.34 -10.04
C LEU A 401 4.65 -3.53 -10.99
N ARG A 402 3.43 -3.98 -11.31
CA ARG A 402 2.52 -3.31 -12.23
C ARG A 402 2.39 -1.80 -12.03
N PRO A 403 2.18 -1.24 -10.82
CA PRO A 403 2.06 0.22 -10.68
C PRO A 403 3.36 0.95 -11.04
N TYR A 404 4.53 0.36 -10.76
CA TYR A 404 5.82 0.94 -11.12
C TYR A 404 6.08 0.83 -12.61
N ILE A 405 5.81 -0.33 -13.22
CA ILE A 405 5.92 -0.56 -14.66
C ILE A 405 5.02 0.42 -15.43
N ALA A 406 3.77 0.58 -15.00
CA ALA A 406 2.84 1.52 -15.60
C ALA A 406 3.40 2.94 -15.57
N ARG A 407 3.88 3.43 -14.42
CA ARG A 407 4.48 4.77 -14.28
C ARG A 407 5.73 4.93 -15.16
N THR A 408 6.56 3.90 -15.28
CA THR A 408 7.71 3.92 -16.19
C THR A 408 7.25 4.05 -17.64
N LEU A 409 6.29 3.25 -18.09
CA LEU A 409 5.73 3.34 -19.45
C LEU A 409 5.14 4.72 -19.75
N GLY A 410 4.42 5.32 -18.80
CA GLY A 410 3.88 6.67 -18.93
C GLY A 410 4.97 7.73 -19.15
N LYS A 411 6.04 7.66 -18.35
CA LYS A 411 7.17 8.59 -18.42
C LYS A 411 8.05 8.41 -19.66
N LEU A 412 8.13 7.21 -20.22
CA LEU A 412 8.86 6.96 -21.47
C LEU A 412 8.19 7.68 -22.65
N GLY A 413 6.87 7.84 -22.63
CA GLY A 413 6.17 8.61 -23.66
C GLY A 413 5.76 7.81 -24.90
N GLU A 414 5.97 6.49 -24.90
CA GLU A 414 5.77 5.65 -26.08
C GLU A 414 4.32 5.24 -26.29
N ASP A 415 3.75 5.63 -27.44
CA ASP A 415 2.35 5.37 -27.80
C ASP A 415 2.00 3.87 -27.87
N ALA A 416 2.99 3.03 -28.15
CA ALA A 416 2.84 1.57 -28.16
C ALA A 416 2.35 0.99 -26.82
N ALA A 417 2.57 1.70 -25.71
CA ALA A 417 2.12 1.27 -24.39
C ALA A 417 0.62 1.50 -24.13
N ARG A 418 -0.03 2.46 -24.83
CA ARG A 418 -1.41 2.87 -24.52
C ARG A 418 -2.41 1.71 -24.58
N PRO A 419 -2.44 0.84 -25.62
CA PRO A 419 -3.41 -0.25 -25.68
C PRO A 419 -3.23 -1.26 -24.55
N ALA A 420 -1.98 -1.56 -24.19
CA ALA A 420 -1.67 -2.50 -23.11
C ALA A 420 -2.09 -1.95 -21.74
N LEU A 421 -1.82 -0.67 -21.47
CA LEU A 421 -2.23 0.01 -20.24
C LEU A 421 -3.76 0.10 -20.12
N ALA A 422 -4.45 0.47 -21.20
CA ALA A 422 -5.91 0.59 -21.21
C ALA A 422 -6.60 -0.77 -21.02
N SER A 423 -6.10 -1.81 -21.71
CA SER A 423 -6.56 -3.19 -21.55
C SER A 423 -6.35 -3.67 -20.11
N ARG A 424 -5.16 -3.44 -19.54
CA ARG A 424 -4.88 -3.82 -18.15
C ARG A 424 -5.77 -3.09 -17.16
N LEU A 425 -6.03 -1.79 -17.36
CA LEU A 425 -6.90 -0.99 -16.48
C LEU A 425 -8.34 -1.51 -16.45
N LEU A 426 -8.88 -2.03 -17.55
CA LEU A 426 -10.23 -2.60 -17.60
C LEU A 426 -10.43 -3.80 -16.66
N GLU A 427 -9.35 -4.54 -16.40
CA GLU A 427 -9.32 -5.78 -15.62
C GLU A 427 -8.65 -5.59 -14.24
N GLU A 428 -8.36 -4.34 -13.85
CA GLU A 428 -7.54 -4.06 -12.66
C GLU A 428 -8.37 -3.99 -11.37
N ARG A 429 -8.04 -4.87 -10.41
CA ARG A 429 -8.67 -4.94 -9.10
C ARG A 429 -7.97 -4.10 -8.04
N TYR A 430 -6.67 -3.96 -8.14
CA TYR A 430 -5.86 -3.30 -7.12
C TYR A 430 -5.88 -1.80 -7.34
N GLU A 431 -6.43 -1.07 -6.38
CA GLU A 431 -6.60 0.37 -6.44
C GLU A 431 -5.30 1.14 -6.76
N PRO A 432 -4.13 0.83 -6.15
CA PRO A 432 -2.88 1.51 -6.49
C PRO A 432 -2.46 1.31 -7.96
N SER A 433 -2.76 0.12 -8.52
CA SER A 433 -2.52 -0.17 -9.93
C SER A 433 -3.50 0.57 -10.83
N ARG A 434 -4.78 0.70 -10.45
CA ARG A 434 -5.76 1.49 -11.21
C ARG A 434 -5.30 2.94 -11.35
N ILE A 435 -4.86 3.54 -10.24
CA ILE A 435 -4.33 4.90 -10.20
C ILE A 435 -3.12 5.02 -11.12
N ALA A 436 -2.12 4.15 -10.96
CA ALA A 436 -0.90 4.19 -11.75
C ALA A 436 -1.18 4.03 -13.26
N LEU A 437 -1.99 3.05 -13.65
CA LEU A 437 -2.38 2.83 -15.05
C LEU A 437 -3.13 4.03 -15.65
N THR A 438 -4.06 4.62 -14.89
CA THR A 438 -4.82 5.80 -15.35
C THR A 438 -3.92 7.02 -15.51
N GLU A 439 -3.05 7.30 -14.53
CA GLU A 439 -2.10 8.42 -14.58
C GLU A 439 -1.15 8.27 -15.77
N SER A 440 -0.61 7.08 -16.00
CA SER A 440 0.27 6.82 -17.14
C SER A 440 -0.43 7.00 -18.48
N LEU A 441 -1.68 6.56 -18.61
CA LEU A 441 -2.46 6.80 -19.84
C LEU A 441 -2.68 8.30 -20.09
N LEU A 442 -2.93 9.08 -19.04
CA LEU A 442 -3.06 10.54 -19.15
C LEU A 442 -1.74 11.21 -19.53
N GLU A 443 -0.62 10.76 -18.96
CA GLU A 443 0.72 11.25 -19.31
C GLU A 443 1.05 11.00 -20.78
N LEU A 444 0.64 9.85 -21.32
CA LEU A 444 0.75 9.54 -22.75
C LEU A 444 -0.22 10.35 -23.61
N GLY A 445 -1.13 11.15 -23.05
CA GLY A 445 -2.15 11.86 -23.82
C GLY A 445 -3.26 10.95 -24.34
N GLY A 446 -3.50 9.81 -23.69
CA GLY A 446 -4.63 8.95 -23.94
C GLY A 446 -5.95 9.65 -23.63
N GLY A 447 -6.97 9.41 -24.46
CA GLY A 447 -8.28 10.03 -24.31
C GLY A 447 -9.40 9.07 -24.73
N PRO A 448 -9.54 8.76 -26.02
CA PRO A 448 -10.54 7.80 -26.49
C PRO A 448 -10.39 6.41 -25.84
N GLU A 449 -9.16 5.95 -25.63
CA GLU A 449 -8.83 4.65 -25.03
C GLU A 449 -9.21 4.58 -23.56
N LEU A 450 -9.27 5.74 -22.87
CA LEU A 450 -9.71 5.84 -21.48
C LEU A 450 -11.23 5.75 -21.32
N ARG A 451 -12.01 5.84 -22.41
CA ARG A 451 -13.48 5.86 -22.33
C ARG A 451 -14.05 4.66 -21.60
N GLU A 452 -13.80 3.47 -22.11
CA GLU A 452 -14.31 2.22 -21.52
C GLU A 452 -13.69 1.95 -20.14
N PRO A 453 -12.37 2.08 -19.93
CA PRO A 453 -11.77 1.97 -18.60
C PRO A 453 -12.41 2.91 -17.58
N LEU A 454 -12.60 4.20 -17.88
CA LEU A 454 -13.19 5.15 -16.94
C LEU A 454 -14.66 4.82 -16.64
N ILE A 455 -15.48 4.48 -17.63
CA ILE A 455 -16.88 4.06 -17.40
C ILE A 455 -16.90 2.84 -16.48
N SER A 456 -16.07 1.85 -16.79
CA SER A 456 -15.93 0.62 -16.03
C SER A 456 -15.51 0.90 -14.59
N MET A 457 -14.41 1.61 -14.39
CA MET A 457 -13.79 1.83 -13.09
C MET A 457 -14.61 2.78 -12.20
N LEU A 458 -15.32 3.77 -12.76
CA LEU A 458 -16.27 4.59 -12.01
C LEU A 458 -17.52 3.79 -11.59
N GLY A 459 -17.90 2.79 -12.41
CA GLY A 459 -19.06 1.93 -12.16
C GLY A 459 -18.85 0.81 -11.13
N MET A 460 -17.61 0.55 -10.70
CA MET A 460 -17.30 -0.48 -9.70
C MET A 460 -17.80 -0.10 -8.30
N PRO A 461 -18.04 -1.07 -7.40
CA PRO A 461 -18.42 -0.78 -6.01
C PRO A 461 -17.47 0.21 -5.33
N ASP A 462 -16.16 -0.06 -5.45
CA ASP A 462 -15.05 0.83 -5.11
C ASP A 462 -14.57 1.56 -6.37
N PRO A 463 -15.08 2.76 -6.65
CA PRO A 463 -14.74 3.45 -7.87
C PRO A 463 -13.27 3.88 -7.87
N LEU A 464 -12.70 4.08 -9.06
CA LEU A 464 -11.39 4.71 -9.20
C LEU A 464 -11.34 6.04 -8.43
N PRO A 465 -10.44 6.20 -7.44
CA PRO A 465 -10.35 7.45 -6.72
C PRO A 465 -9.88 8.59 -7.62
N ARG A 466 -10.45 9.77 -7.40
CA ARG A 466 -10.25 10.95 -8.27
C ARG A 466 -10.64 10.68 -9.74
N GLY A 467 -11.57 9.76 -9.99
CA GLY A 467 -11.97 9.34 -11.32
C GLY A 467 -12.62 10.46 -12.14
N ILE A 468 -13.38 11.37 -11.53
CA ILE A 468 -13.88 12.59 -12.20
C ILE A 468 -12.72 13.53 -12.53
N ASP A 469 -11.73 13.68 -11.64
CA ASP A 469 -10.54 14.47 -11.93
C ASP A 469 -9.75 13.94 -13.12
N TYR A 470 -9.57 12.62 -13.22
CA TYR A 470 -8.95 11.99 -14.39
C TYR A 470 -9.77 12.19 -15.66
N THR A 471 -11.08 12.04 -15.54
CA THR A 471 -12.03 12.29 -16.64
C THR A 471 -11.93 13.73 -17.15
N LEU A 472 -11.80 14.71 -16.26
CA LEU A 472 -11.64 16.13 -16.60
C LEU A 472 -10.29 16.38 -17.29
N LYS A 473 -9.21 15.77 -16.79
CA LYS A 473 -7.87 15.88 -17.41
C LYS A 473 -7.82 15.29 -18.82
N ALA A 474 -8.56 14.20 -19.07
CA ALA A 474 -8.66 13.56 -20.39
C ALA A 474 -9.64 14.25 -21.37
N ASP A 475 -10.34 15.32 -20.96
CA ASP A 475 -11.49 15.89 -21.71
C ASP A 475 -12.60 14.85 -22.02
N MET A 476 -12.78 13.88 -21.12
CA MET A 476 -13.68 12.74 -21.31
C MET A 476 -15.03 12.87 -20.61
N LEU A 477 -15.30 14.00 -19.95
CA LEU A 477 -16.48 14.19 -19.09
C LEU A 477 -17.80 13.85 -19.80
N LYS A 478 -17.99 14.35 -21.02
CA LYS A 478 -19.19 14.10 -21.83
C LYS A 478 -19.31 12.64 -22.33
N HIS A 479 -18.21 11.89 -22.34
CA HIS A 479 -18.12 10.55 -22.89
C HIS A 479 -18.29 9.45 -21.84
N VAL A 480 -18.17 9.79 -20.56
CA VAL A 480 -18.21 8.83 -19.44
C VAL A 480 -19.34 9.08 -18.44
N GLY A 481 -20.35 9.89 -18.79
CA GLY A 481 -21.53 10.09 -17.93
C GLY A 481 -21.80 11.50 -17.46
N GLY A 482 -20.96 12.46 -17.83
CA GLY A 482 -21.09 13.85 -17.41
C GLY A 482 -22.18 14.64 -18.14
N PRO A 483 -22.29 15.95 -17.83
CA PRO A 483 -23.25 16.84 -18.45
C PRO A 483 -23.04 16.93 -19.98
N VAL A 484 -24.13 16.90 -20.74
CA VAL A 484 -24.11 16.80 -22.20
C VAL A 484 -23.95 18.18 -22.85
N ARG A 485 -24.37 19.27 -22.19
CA ARG A 485 -24.32 20.61 -22.77
C ARG A 485 -23.13 21.43 -22.27
N ASP A 486 -22.55 22.18 -23.18
CA ASP A 486 -21.51 23.14 -22.86
C ASP A 486 -21.98 24.16 -21.81
N GLY A 487 -21.10 24.45 -20.86
CA GLY A 487 -21.37 25.39 -19.78
C GLY A 487 -22.20 24.85 -18.61
N GLU A 488 -22.73 23.61 -18.67
CA GLU A 488 -23.42 23.01 -17.53
C GLU A 488 -22.53 22.87 -16.30
N LYS A 489 -21.22 22.60 -16.47
CA LYS A 489 -20.22 22.66 -15.39
C LYS A 489 -20.21 24.03 -14.69
N ARG A 490 -20.17 25.13 -15.47
CA ARG A 490 -20.21 26.50 -14.93
C ARG A 490 -21.54 26.80 -14.25
N ARG A 491 -22.65 26.24 -14.75
CA ARG A 491 -23.98 26.39 -14.16
C ARG A 491 -24.08 25.63 -12.83
N LEU A 492 -23.59 24.41 -12.75
CA LEU A 492 -23.51 23.62 -11.51
C LEU A 492 -22.78 24.40 -10.43
N LYS A 493 -21.57 24.86 -10.73
CA LYS A 493 -20.75 25.63 -9.79
C LYS A 493 -21.40 26.92 -9.29
N ARG A 494 -22.26 27.55 -10.11
CA ARG A 494 -22.89 28.84 -9.78
C ARG A 494 -24.27 28.71 -9.14
N PHE A 495 -25.01 27.66 -9.47
CA PHE A 495 -26.45 27.57 -9.19
C PHE A 495 -26.87 26.26 -8.49
N ALA A 496 -25.92 25.40 -8.09
CA ALA A 496 -26.27 24.21 -7.31
C ALA A 496 -26.99 24.57 -6.00
N THR A 497 -26.63 25.67 -5.33
CA THR A 497 -27.28 26.11 -4.08
C THR A 497 -28.72 26.60 -4.25
N SER A 498 -29.14 26.97 -5.46
CA SER A 498 -30.52 27.32 -5.80
C SER A 498 -31.27 26.19 -6.53
N GLY A 499 -30.59 25.09 -6.84
CA GLY A 499 -31.11 24.04 -7.71
C GLY A 499 -30.93 24.38 -9.19
N VAL A 500 -30.36 23.45 -9.95
CA VAL A 500 -30.15 23.59 -11.39
C VAL A 500 -30.46 22.30 -12.14
N ALA A 501 -31.25 22.40 -13.21
CA ALA A 501 -31.48 21.29 -14.12
C ALA A 501 -30.25 21.05 -15.01
N VAL A 502 -29.78 19.81 -15.04
CA VAL A 502 -28.61 19.33 -15.79
C VAL A 502 -28.99 18.10 -16.60
N ASP A 503 -28.60 18.09 -17.87
CA ASP A 503 -28.80 16.97 -18.76
C ASP A 503 -27.57 16.06 -18.78
N PHE A 504 -27.74 14.82 -18.36
CA PHE A 504 -26.71 13.78 -18.37
C PHE A 504 -26.99 12.76 -19.47
N PHE A 505 -25.94 12.09 -19.95
CA PHE A 505 -26.06 10.90 -20.78
C PHE A 505 -25.42 9.73 -20.03
N VAL A 506 -26.19 8.70 -19.69
CA VAL A 506 -25.66 7.51 -19.02
C VAL A 506 -25.08 6.58 -20.09
N PRO A 507 -23.78 6.25 -20.06
CA PRO A 507 -23.19 5.30 -21.01
C PRO A 507 -23.79 3.89 -20.83
N ASP A 508 -23.67 3.07 -21.86
CA ASP A 508 -23.96 1.64 -21.74
C ASP A 508 -22.92 0.95 -20.85
N LEU A 509 -23.32 -0.16 -20.23
CA LEU A 509 -22.39 -1.02 -19.52
C LEU A 509 -21.32 -1.53 -20.49
N VAL A 510 -20.05 -1.42 -20.10
CA VAL A 510 -18.91 -1.83 -20.95
C VAL A 510 -19.04 -3.31 -21.28
N LYS A 511 -18.86 -3.64 -22.56
CA LYS A 511 -19.01 -5.01 -23.07
C LYS A 511 -18.11 -5.98 -22.28
N GLY A 512 -18.67 -7.11 -21.85
CA GLY A 512 -17.97 -8.11 -21.03
C GLY A 512 -17.99 -7.82 -19.52
N SER A 513 -18.52 -6.69 -19.08
CA SER A 513 -18.76 -6.43 -17.65
C SER A 513 -20.05 -7.09 -17.19
N THR A 514 -20.03 -7.63 -15.98
CA THR A 514 -21.24 -8.12 -15.30
C THR A 514 -21.97 -6.94 -14.64
N PRO A 515 -23.29 -6.77 -14.82
CA PRO A 515 -24.06 -5.74 -14.12
C PRO A 515 -24.04 -5.96 -12.61
N ALA A 516 -24.11 -4.90 -11.82
CA ALA A 516 -24.25 -5.04 -10.37
C ALA A 516 -25.59 -5.70 -10.00
N GLU A 517 -25.58 -6.52 -8.96
CA GLU A 517 -26.82 -7.09 -8.40
C GLU A 517 -27.54 -6.03 -7.53
N GLY A 518 -28.87 -5.99 -7.61
CA GLY A 518 -29.71 -5.14 -6.76
C GLY A 518 -30.66 -4.18 -7.47
N ASP A 519 -31.06 -3.13 -6.75
CA ASP A 519 -32.12 -2.20 -7.16
C ASP A 519 -31.66 -0.91 -7.82
N ALA A 520 -30.37 -0.78 -8.11
CA ALA A 520 -29.80 0.34 -8.84
C ALA A 520 -28.94 -0.15 -10.01
N GLU A 521 -29.21 0.38 -11.21
CA GLU A 521 -28.44 0.08 -12.42
C GLU A 521 -27.39 1.17 -12.72
N VAL A 522 -27.48 2.31 -12.03
CA VAL A 522 -26.68 3.51 -12.28
C VAL A 522 -26.30 4.12 -10.94
N ARG A 523 -25.13 4.75 -10.86
CA ARG A 523 -24.75 5.61 -9.73
C ARG A 523 -24.46 7.02 -10.21
N VAL A 524 -24.59 7.97 -9.29
CA VAL A 524 -24.00 9.28 -9.43
C VAL A 524 -22.64 9.29 -8.72
N ILE A 525 -21.67 9.99 -9.30
CA ILE A 525 -20.47 10.45 -8.61
C ILE A 525 -20.44 11.96 -8.79
N CYS A 526 -20.24 12.71 -7.70
CA CYS A 526 -20.13 14.15 -7.70
C CYS A 526 -18.79 14.57 -7.11
N ARG A 527 -18.10 15.47 -7.81
CA ARG A 527 -16.91 16.13 -7.30
C ARG A 527 -17.33 17.46 -6.68
N ALA A 528 -17.09 17.62 -5.38
CA ALA A 528 -17.51 18.79 -4.63
C ALA A 528 -16.53 19.15 -3.52
N ARG A 529 -16.56 20.41 -3.07
CA ARG A 529 -15.82 20.89 -1.91
C ARG A 529 -16.82 21.34 -0.85
N SER A 530 -16.52 21.11 0.43
CA SER A 530 -17.35 21.62 1.52
C SER A 530 -16.53 22.31 2.60
N ARG A 531 -17.14 23.32 3.24
CA ARG A 531 -16.65 23.95 4.48
C ARG A 531 -17.69 23.71 5.57
N GLY A 532 -17.42 22.79 6.48
CA GLY A 532 -18.33 22.36 7.54
C GLY A 532 -19.27 21.21 7.17
N GLY A 533 -19.03 20.55 6.04
CA GLY A 533 -19.84 19.43 5.54
C GLY A 533 -21.19 19.88 4.94
N GLY A 534 -21.87 18.96 4.27
CA GLY A 534 -23.19 19.23 3.71
C GLY A 534 -23.69 18.09 2.82
N GLU A 535 -24.64 18.40 1.94
CA GLU A 535 -25.25 17.38 1.08
C GLU A 535 -25.54 17.91 -0.33
N ILE A 536 -25.52 16.98 -1.28
CA ILE A 536 -25.96 17.18 -2.67
C ILE A 536 -27.22 16.34 -2.86
N ARG A 537 -28.32 16.97 -3.27
CA ARG A 537 -29.56 16.28 -3.64
C ARG A 537 -29.70 16.26 -5.15
N LEU A 538 -29.96 15.08 -5.71
CA LEU A 538 -30.30 14.93 -7.12
C LEU A 538 -31.68 14.30 -7.24
N GLY A 539 -32.55 14.88 -8.05
CA GLY A 539 -33.90 14.33 -8.21
C GLY A 539 -34.68 14.98 -9.33
N ARG A 540 -35.95 14.59 -9.45
CA ARG A 540 -36.92 15.26 -10.32
C ARG A 540 -37.75 16.25 -9.51
N ARG A 541 -38.20 17.34 -10.16
CA ARG A 541 -39.08 18.33 -9.52
C ARG A 541 -40.44 17.72 -9.23
N LEU A 542 -41.04 18.06 -8.09
CA LEU A 542 -42.46 17.81 -7.84
C LEU A 542 -43.32 18.55 -8.89
N GLY A 543 -44.23 17.83 -9.55
CA GLY A 543 -45.32 18.44 -10.34
C GLY A 543 -45.08 18.75 -11.83
N LEU A 544 -44.02 18.26 -12.48
CA LEU A 544 -43.83 18.45 -13.94
C LEU A 544 -44.13 17.18 -14.75
N PRO A 545 -44.97 17.24 -15.81
CA PRO A 545 -44.90 16.31 -16.93
C PRO A 545 -43.56 16.49 -17.65
N SER A 546 -43.06 15.43 -18.29
CA SER A 546 -41.83 15.45 -19.08
C SER A 546 -41.94 16.39 -20.29
N GLY A 547 -41.68 17.69 -20.09
CA GLY A 547 -41.80 18.67 -21.16
C GLY A 547 -41.36 20.07 -20.76
N THR A 548 -40.22 20.50 -21.33
CA THR A 548 -39.95 21.89 -21.74
C THR A 548 -39.65 23.01 -20.73
N GLU A 549 -39.14 22.76 -19.53
CA GLU A 549 -38.42 23.83 -18.79
C GLU A 549 -36.90 23.74 -19.00
N LYS A 550 -36.48 24.14 -20.20
CA LYS A 550 -35.06 24.27 -20.58
C LYS A 550 -34.50 25.62 -20.09
N LYS A 551 -33.49 25.56 -19.22
CA LYS A 551 -32.34 26.51 -19.05
C LYS A 551 -32.33 27.58 -17.94
N ALA A 552 -33.37 27.82 -17.14
CA ALA A 552 -33.30 28.82 -16.05
C ALA A 552 -32.85 28.23 -14.69
N PRO A 553 -32.10 28.97 -13.84
CA PRO A 553 -31.92 28.61 -12.42
C PRO A 553 -33.28 28.56 -11.71
N ILE A 554 -33.45 27.61 -10.80
CA ILE A 554 -34.68 27.47 -10.02
C ILE A 554 -34.68 28.57 -8.93
N PRO A 555 -35.83 29.19 -8.59
CA PRO A 555 -35.91 30.20 -7.53
C PRO A 555 -35.33 29.70 -6.19
N SER A 556 -34.87 30.63 -5.34
CA SER A 556 -34.04 30.37 -4.14
C SER A 556 -34.70 29.60 -2.99
N ASP A 557 -36.01 29.35 -3.05
CA ASP A 557 -36.66 28.48 -2.09
C ASP A 557 -36.20 27.04 -2.33
N LEU A 558 -35.94 26.27 -1.26
CA LEU A 558 -35.50 24.88 -1.33
C LEU A 558 -36.27 24.15 -2.45
N PRO A 559 -35.61 23.71 -3.54
CA PRO A 559 -36.31 23.12 -4.67
C PRO A 559 -37.07 21.91 -4.15
N SER A 560 -38.39 21.94 -4.32
CA SER A 560 -39.27 20.84 -3.91
C SER A 560 -39.00 19.64 -4.83
N LEU A 561 -38.05 18.80 -4.41
CA LEU A 561 -37.72 17.54 -5.05
C LEU A 561 -38.64 16.45 -4.52
N ASP A 562 -39.07 15.57 -5.41
CA ASP A 562 -39.84 14.39 -5.04
C ASP A 562 -39.00 13.48 -4.11
N PRO A 563 -39.39 13.28 -2.83
CA PRO A 563 -38.61 12.48 -1.89
C PRO A 563 -38.46 11.03 -2.34
N GLU A 564 -39.45 10.47 -3.04
CA GLU A 564 -39.41 9.09 -3.56
C GLU A 564 -38.59 8.99 -4.86
N ARG A 565 -38.28 10.12 -5.50
CA ARG A 565 -37.49 10.22 -6.74
C ARG A 565 -36.32 11.20 -6.60
N SER A 566 -35.69 11.17 -5.44
CA SER A 566 -34.47 11.92 -5.17
C SER A 566 -33.46 11.04 -4.45
N ILE A 567 -32.20 11.45 -4.54
CA ILE A 567 -31.08 10.88 -3.81
C ILE A 567 -30.36 11.99 -3.07
N VAL A 568 -29.78 11.63 -1.94
CA VAL A 568 -28.94 12.51 -1.13
C VAL A 568 -27.55 11.92 -1.08
N VAL A 569 -26.55 12.72 -1.42
CA VAL A 569 -25.14 12.37 -1.34
C VAL A 569 -24.50 13.26 -0.28
N GLN A 570 -23.99 12.65 0.78
CA GLN A 570 -23.31 13.38 1.86
C GLN A 570 -21.92 13.83 1.39
N VAL A 571 -21.57 15.07 1.72
CA VAL A 571 -20.27 15.67 1.42
C VAL A 571 -19.55 15.94 2.74
N PRO A 572 -18.40 15.30 3.01
CA PRO A 572 -17.66 15.53 4.23
C PRO A 572 -17.02 16.94 4.24
N ASP A 573 -16.70 17.43 5.43
CA ASP A 573 -15.88 18.63 5.59
C ASP A 573 -14.44 18.33 5.16
N ALA A 574 -14.04 18.87 4.02
CA ALA A 574 -12.75 18.61 3.40
C ALA A 574 -12.18 19.90 2.82
N GLY A 575 -10.92 20.20 3.16
CA GLY A 575 -10.21 21.39 2.66
C GLY A 575 -9.98 21.38 1.14
N GLU A 576 -10.05 20.20 0.51
CA GLU A 576 -9.89 19.96 -0.91
C GLU A 576 -11.15 19.35 -1.54
N PRO A 577 -11.34 19.45 -2.87
CA PRO A 577 -12.43 18.76 -3.55
C PRO A 577 -12.36 17.24 -3.34
N VAL A 578 -13.50 16.64 -3.01
CA VAL A 578 -13.68 15.19 -2.83
C VAL A 578 -14.67 14.65 -3.85
N GLU A 579 -14.55 13.37 -4.17
CA GLU A 579 -15.53 12.65 -4.99
C GLU A 579 -16.43 11.81 -4.08
N VAL A 580 -17.72 12.10 -4.11
CA VAL A 580 -18.74 11.42 -3.33
C VAL A 580 -19.75 10.75 -4.26
N HIS A 581 -20.32 9.63 -3.86
CA HIS A 581 -21.15 8.83 -4.76
C HIS A 581 -22.32 8.17 -4.06
N ALA A 582 -23.39 7.92 -4.83
CA ALA A 582 -24.54 7.15 -4.36
C ALA A 582 -25.18 6.36 -5.52
N PRO A 583 -25.72 5.16 -5.27
CA PRO A 583 -26.55 4.47 -6.24
C PRO A 583 -27.83 5.28 -6.53
N ILE A 584 -28.30 5.24 -7.77
CA ILE A 584 -29.55 5.89 -8.19
C ILE A 584 -30.70 4.87 -8.12
N PRO A 585 -31.76 5.13 -7.33
CA PRO A 585 -32.96 4.31 -7.30
C PRO A 585 -33.61 4.21 -8.68
N LYS A 586 -34.07 3.00 -9.05
CA LYS A 586 -34.87 2.75 -10.26
C LYS A 586 -36.06 3.71 -10.42
N ALA A 587 -36.63 4.20 -9.31
CA ALA A 587 -37.74 5.16 -9.29
C ALA A 587 -37.43 6.49 -10.00
N LEU A 588 -36.16 6.91 -10.09
CA LEU A 588 -35.75 8.10 -10.84
C LEU A 588 -35.77 7.89 -12.37
N GLY A 589 -35.94 6.64 -12.84
CA GLY A 589 -36.02 6.29 -14.26
C GLY A 589 -34.73 6.56 -15.03
N VAL A 590 -33.59 6.64 -14.35
CA VAL A 590 -32.26 6.77 -14.95
C VAL A 590 -31.78 5.38 -15.33
N ARG A 591 -31.39 5.19 -16.60
CA ARG A 591 -30.98 3.88 -17.14
C ARG A 591 -29.76 4.02 -18.05
N PRO A 592 -28.91 2.99 -18.16
CA PRO A 592 -27.83 2.94 -19.15
C PRO A 592 -28.34 3.20 -20.58
N GLY A 593 -27.51 3.85 -21.39
CA GLY A 593 -27.81 4.17 -22.80
C GLY A 593 -28.86 5.27 -23.02
N LYS A 594 -29.33 5.94 -21.97
CA LYS A 594 -30.38 6.98 -22.04
C LYS A 594 -29.90 8.32 -21.51
N GLN A 595 -30.49 9.40 -22.02
CA GLN A 595 -30.35 10.73 -21.43
C GLN A 595 -31.26 10.86 -20.21
N ALA A 596 -30.79 11.59 -19.20
CA ALA A 596 -31.55 11.88 -17.99
C ALA A 596 -31.36 13.35 -17.59
N THR A 597 -32.47 14.06 -17.38
CA THR A 597 -32.45 15.40 -16.80
C THR A 597 -32.69 15.30 -15.30
N LEU A 598 -31.74 15.76 -14.48
CA LEU A 598 -31.87 15.81 -13.03
C LEU A 598 -31.69 17.24 -12.52
N ILE A 599 -32.42 17.57 -11.46
CA ILE A 599 -32.17 18.79 -10.69
C ILE A 599 -31.08 18.46 -9.67
N VAL A 600 -30.00 19.22 -9.72
CA VAL A 600 -28.90 19.15 -8.74
C VAL A 600 -29.05 20.33 -7.79
N TYR A 601 -29.20 20.02 -6.51
CA TYR A 601 -29.24 20.96 -5.41
C TYR A 601 -28.10 20.66 -4.43
N ALA A 602 -27.48 21.68 -3.84
CA ALA A 602 -26.46 21.52 -2.81
C ALA A 602 -26.73 22.47 -1.64
N THR A 603 -26.34 22.08 -0.42
CA THR A 603 -26.39 22.99 0.72
C THR A 603 -25.43 24.18 0.53
N GLN A 604 -25.67 25.28 1.24
CA GLN A 604 -24.87 26.51 1.12
C GLN A 604 -23.38 26.32 1.45
N THR A 605 -23.05 25.26 2.18
CA THR A 605 -21.68 24.88 2.57
C THR A 605 -20.96 24.04 1.52
N VAL A 606 -21.60 23.70 0.40
CA VAL A 606 -21.10 22.76 -0.61
C VAL A 606 -21.01 23.43 -1.98
N ASP A 607 -19.81 23.43 -2.55
CA ASP A 607 -19.52 23.85 -3.92
C ASP A 607 -19.40 22.61 -4.81
N VAL A 608 -20.36 22.41 -5.73
CA VAL A 608 -20.35 21.28 -6.68
C VAL A 608 -19.62 21.67 -7.96
N ASP A 609 -18.52 20.99 -8.27
CA ASP A 609 -17.78 21.23 -9.50
C ASP A 609 -18.42 20.53 -10.70
N THR A 610 -18.74 19.24 -10.58
CA THR A 610 -19.48 18.47 -11.59
C THR A 610 -19.98 17.15 -11.02
N CYS A 611 -20.91 16.49 -11.71
CA CYS A 611 -21.29 15.11 -11.45
C CYS A 611 -21.25 14.27 -12.74
N VAL A 612 -21.20 12.95 -12.60
CA VAL A 612 -21.30 11.97 -13.69
C VAL A 612 -22.29 10.87 -13.30
N LEU A 613 -23.01 10.32 -14.28
CA LEU A 613 -23.89 9.17 -14.15
C LEU A 613 -23.30 7.97 -14.90
N VAL A 614 -22.95 6.92 -14.18
CA VAL A 614 -22.29 5.73 -14.74
C VAL A 614 -23.06 4.45 -14.40
N PRO A 615 -23.11 3.47 -15.33
CA PRO A 615 -23.71 2.17 -15.05
C PRO A 615 -22.97 1.49 -13.90
N LEU A 616 -23.71 0.89 -12.97
CA LEU A 616 -23.15 0.06 -11.91
C LEU A 616 -22.76 -1.30 -12.48
N ARG A 617 -21.56 -1.76 -12.14
CA ARG A 617 -21.06 -3.10 -12.50
C ARG A 617 -20.72 -3.90 -11.25
N ALA A 618 -20.81 -5.21 -11.37
CA ALA A 618 -20.28 -6.12 -10.36
C ALA A 618 -18.75 -5.95 -10.29
N PRO A 619 -18.16 -6.18 -9.09
CA PRO A 619 -16.73 -6.21 -8.93
C PRO A 619 -16.12 -7.33 -9.79
N LEU A 620 -14.85 -7.14 -10.15
CA LEU A 620 -14.10 -8.12 -10.93
C LEU A 620 -13.89 -9.39 -10.08
N PRO A 621 -14.13 -10.60 -10.63
CA PRO A 621 -13.96 -11.83 -9.87
C PRO A 621 -12.50 -12.00 -9.41
N PRO A 622 -12.26 -12.69 -8.28
CA PRO A 622 -10.91 -13.08 -7.88
C PRO A 622 -10.27 -13.97 -8.97
N PRO A 623 -8.93 -14.04 -9.06
CA PRO A 623 -8.31 -14.96 -10.00
C PRO A 623 -8.66 -16.37 -9.51
N PRO A 624 -8.84 -17.35 -10.41
CA PRO A 624 -9.01 -18.72 -9.95
C PRO A 624 -7.80 -19.08 -9.07
N PRO A 625 -8.00 -19.74 -7.91
CA PRO A 625 -6.89 -20.18 -7.08
C PRO A 625 -5.96 -21.04 -7.94
N GLU A 626 -4.65 -20.75 -7.92
CA GLU A 626 -3.67 -21.65 -8.51
C GLU A 626 -3.89 -23.03 -7.85
N PRO A 627 -4.03 -24.13 -8.60
CA PRO A 627 -4.19 -25.44 -8.01
C PRO A 627 -3.04 -25.68 -7.05
N TRP A 628 -3.35 -25.90 -5.77
CA TRP A 628 -2.34 -26.38 -4.83
C TRP A 628 -1.90 -27.77 -5.28
N GLU A 629 -0.70 -27.87 -5.84
CA GLU A 629 -0.06 -29.15 -6.09
C GLU A 629 0.68 -29.56 -4.82
N ALA A 630 0.24 -30.67 -4.21
CA ALA A 630 0.97 -31.27 -3.10
C ALA A 630 2.43 -31.49 -3.52
N PRO A 631 3.43 -31.20 -2.64
CA PRO A 631 4.81 -31.57 -2.91
C PRO A 631 4.84 -33.06 -3.24
N LYS A 632 5.32 -33.42 -4.45
CA LYS A 632 5.56 -34.82 -4.78
C LYS A 632 6.52 -35.35 -3.72
N SER A 633 6.06 -36.29 -2.91
CA SER A 633 6.93 -37.04 -2.00
C SER A 633 8.02 -37.67 -2.84
N GLY A 634 9.25 -37.17 -2.69
CA GLY A 634 10.42 -37.82 -3.27
C GLY A 634 10.64 -39.14 -2.53
N ASP A 635 10.61 -40.24 -3.27
CA ASP A 635 11.27 -41.49 -2.90
C ASP A 635 12.80 -41.34 -3.06
#